data_AF-A0A7V9UF94-F1
#
_entry.id   AF-A0A7V9UF94-F1
#
_cell.length_a   1.000
_cell.length_b   1.000
_cell.length_c   1.000
_cell.angle_alpha   90.00
_cell.angle_beta   90.00
_cell.angle_gamma   90.00
#
_symmetry.space_group_name_H-M   'P 1'
#
loop_
_entity.id
_entity.type
_entity.pdbx_description
1 polymer ?
#
loop_
_entity_poly.entity_id
_entity_poly.type
_entity_poly.pdbx_seq_one_letter_code
_entity_poly.pdbx_strand_id
1 'polypeptide(L)'
;MNDRQTAIDKQIEQCVLIGPLLMLGALLVLFLTPTRPILLTSIALIGMPICWIWRLPAAAAATITLIAILIYQYALNAGGHPLWNVGFATTIILTLWITAYCSLEAEHLFSAFQEDTSPVTSKTQIIKNELALLAKKKGEEQRVAEAKIANFELLLSNHEKQLLEQSESTANYKKQLEELQSQNLQLQQKLSESSQEANTLRQSCTEIAESLKKEQFRSEALLEKCADIPNLVTKITSLELLRFEESEIWESSNSSLEQKLAETEELLKSKEDAFQDTTRNISRIEEQNAGLLQEIFQRRHECTRLKQQCEELRETLQSKEEGVLATEQITLNLNAEIEDKQSVILEQQELITKLQDELAINSREDLEKQIEEANLAKEQVTHKLTAEIEEKQIVIQSQQESIAKLQHEITLYPREALENQIEEANLAKEQVTQKLTAEIEEKQIVIQSLQESIEKLQHEIALYPREALENQIEEANLAKEQVAQKLTAEIEEKQIAIQSQQELIAKLQNDLNLNNLELTECRQKAEELVNICAQKESLLVEQLKNVQNVQNATPDRKLRKLEGLYKQLKEQFTEKSELLDTTRQELFASNESLANVQRENAEKEFDSKQSEYLASIEKQLQQTNDELISVEKRHIEEIDALQTLIKNLTPVDMTAADSAPSQRSKPTAKGRSPKQTKTTNWANAILSRCAEPNDQKPTKK
;
A
#
# COMPACT_ATOMS: atom_id res chain seq x y z
N MET A 1 -40.18 -0.54 -5.75
CA MET A 1 -40.45 -1.65 -4.81
C MET A 1 -41.17 -1.15 -3.57
N ASN A 2 -40.78 0.01 -3.01
CA ASN A 2 -41.41 0.57 -1.80
C ASN A 2 -42.92 0.80 -1.89
N ASP A 3 -43.46 1.27 -3.03
CA ASP A 3 -44.91 1.53 -3.15
C ASP A 3 -45.78 0.27 -3.13
N ARG A 4 -45.24 -0.87 -3.59
CA ARG A 4 -45.97 -2.14 -3.59
C ARG A 4 -45.94 -2.79 -2.21
N GLN A 5 -44.87 -2.54 -1.45
CA GLN A 5 -44.70 -3.04 -0.10
C GLN A 5 -45.61 -2.30 0.89
N THR A 6 -45.69 -0.97 0.78
CA THR A 6 -46.59 -0.17 1.62
C THR A 6 -48.07 -0.48 1.37
N ALA A 7 -48.45 -0.86 0.14
CA ALA A 7 -49.81 -1.30 -0.16
C ALA A 7 -50.16 -2.66 0.47
N ILE A 8 -49.22 -3.60 0.46
CA ILE A 8 -49.40 -4.94 1.08
C ILE A 8 -49.43 -4.83 2.60
N ASP A 9 -48.55 -4.01 3.19
CA ASP A 9 -48.51 -3.80 4.65
C ASP A 9 -49.83 -3.20 5.15
N LYS A 10 -50.40 -2.22 4.43
CA LYS A 10 -51.73 -1.66 4.74
C LYS A 10 -52.85 -2.70 4.62
N GLN A 11 -52.78 -3.60 3.63
CA GLN A 11 -53.78 -4.65 3.46
C GLN A 11 -53.70 -5.70 4.58
N ILE A 12 -52.50 -6.06 5.01
CA ILE A 12 -52.27 -6.97 6.15
C ILE A 12 -52.79 -6.32 7.44
N GLU A 13 -52.48 -5.04 7.68
CA GLU A 13 -52.94 -4.30 8.86
C GLU A 13 -54.48 -4.26 8.93
N GLN A 14 -55.14 -3.99 7.81
CA GLN A 14 -56.61 -4.00 7.70
C GLN A 14 -57.20 -5.40 7.97
N CYS A 15 -56.64 -6.46 7.38
CA CYS A 15 -57.12 -7.83 7.59
C CYS A 15 -56.95 -8.30 9.05
N VAL A 16 -55.84 -7.93 9.69
CA VAL A 16 -55.52 -8.25 11.08
C VAL A 16 -56.50 -7.57 12.06
N LEU A 17 -56.98 -6.36 11.73
CA LEU A 17 -57.84 -5.57 12.62
C LEU A 17 -59.34 -5.92 12.53
N ILE A 18 -59.85 -6.36 11.37
CA ILE A 18 -61.28 -6.61 11.14
C ILE A 18 -61.86 -7.67 12.10
N GLY A 19 -61.17 -8.79 12.29
CA GLY A 19 -61.64 -9.90 13.13
C GLY A 19 -61.86 -9.50 14.60
N PRO A 20 -60.83 -8.94 15.27
CA PRO A 20 -60.96 -8.43 16.64
C PRO A 20 -62.04 -7.37 16.81
N LEU A 21 -62.19 -6.47 15.83
CA LEU A 21 -63.16 -5.38 15.89
C LEU A 21 -64.61 -5.89 15.78
N LEU A 22 -64.86 -6.86 14.89
CA LEU A 22 -66.17 -7.54 14.81
C LEU A 22 -66.49 -8.32 16.09
N MET A 23 -65.48 -8.95 16.69
CA MET A 23 -65.66 -9.68 17.95
C MET A 23 -65.93 -8.73 19.13
N LEU A 24 -65.27 -7.57 19.17
CA LEU A 24 -65.54 -6.54 20.17
C LEU A 24 -66.96 -5.98 20.02
N GLY A 25 -67.42 -5.77 18.78
CA GLY A 25 -68.82 -5.45 18.48
C GLY A 25 -69.80 -6.52 18.96
N ALA A 26 -69.51 -7.80 18.71
CA ALA A 26 -70.34 -8.90 19.19
C ALA A 26 -70.38 -8.99 20.74
N LEU A 27 -69.26 -8.74 21.42
CA LEU A 27 -69.21 -8.65 22.89
C LEU A 27 -70.02 -7.47 23.42
N LEU A 28 -69.94 -6.31 22.75
CA LEU A 28 -70.68 -5.12 23.14
C LEU A 28 -72.19 -5.36 23.07
N VAL A 29 -72.68 -5.95 21.97
CA VAL A 29 -74.11 -6.30 21.83
C VAL A 29 -74.52 -7.32 22.91
N LEU A 30 -73.67 -8.31 23.19
CA LEU A 30 -73.91 -9.31 24.22
C LEU A 30 -73.91 -8.72 25.65
N PHE A 31 -73.15 -7.63 25.88
CA PHE A 31 -73.13 -6.91 27.15
C PHE A 31 -74.36 -6.01 27.35
N LEU A 32 -74.92 -5.49 26.25
CA LEU A 32 -76.14 -4.67 26.25
C LEU A 32 -77.41 -5.52 26.42
N THR A 33 -77.37 -6.82 26.14
CA THR A 33 -78.53 -7.68 26.37
C THR A 33 -78.75 -8.00 27.86
N PRO A 34 -80.01 -7.94 28.34
CA PRO A 34 -80.32 -8.17 29.76
C PRO A 34 -80.05 -9.61 30.21
N THR A 35 -80.12 -10.57 29.28
CA THR A 35 -79.62 -11.92 29.47
C THR A 35 -78.10 -11.88 29.31
N ARG A 36 -77.36 -12.03 30.40
CA ARG A 36 -75.89 -12.11 30.37
C ARG A 36 -75.45 -13.56 30.29
N PRO A 37 -75.22 -14.16 29.10
CA PRO A 37 -74.71 -15.51 29.01
C PRO A 37 -73.21 -15.51 29.32
N ILE A 38 -72.87 -15.45 30.62
CA ILE A 38 -71.49 -15.33 31.13
C ILE A 38 -70.55 -16.36 30.47
N LEU A 39 -71.02 -17.59 30.28
CA LEU A 39 -70.28 -18.66 29.61
C LEU A 39 -69.91 -18.32 28.16
N LEU A 40 -70.83 -17.73 27.39
CA LEU A 40 -70.58 -17.32 26.00
C LEU A 40 -69.54 -16.19 25.94
N THR A 41 -69.63 -15.22 26.85
CA THR A 41 -68.67 -14.12 26.98
C THR A 41 -67.28 -14.65 27.28
N SER A 42 -67.14 -15.57 28.24
CA SER A 42 -65.85 -16.15 28.61
C SER A 42 -65.20 -16.92 27.45
N ILE A 43 -65.99 -17.65 26.66
CA ILE A 43 -65.49 -18.41 25.52
C ILE A 43 -65.08 -17.51 24.37
N ALA A 44 -65.80 -16.42 24.13
CA ALA A 44 -65.38 -15.43 23.16
C ALA A 44 -64.03 -14.77 23.55
N LEU A 45 -63.87 -14.45 24.83
CA LEU A 45 -62.68 -13.77 25.37
C LEU A 45 -61.44 -14.68 25.37
N ILE A 46 -61.62 -15.97 25.65
CA ILE A 46 -60.55 -16.98 25.59
C ILE A 46 -60.32 -17.48 24.15
N GLY A 47 -61.39 -17.60 23.37
CA GLY A 47 -61.36 -18.13 22.01
C GLY A 47 -60.62 -17.24 21.03
N MET A 48 -60.68 -15.91 21.20
CA MET A 48 -59.96 -14.96 20.33
C MET A 48 -58.43 -15.19 20.32
N PRO A 49 -57.70 -15.15 21.46
CA PRO A 49 -56.25 -15.37 21.45
C PRO A 49 -55.86 -16.78 21.03
N ILE A 50 -56.71 -17.78 21.32
CA ILE A 50 -56.46 -19.17 20.88
C ILE A 50 -56.60 -19.28 19.36
N CYS A 51 -57.62 -18.68 18.75
CA CYS A 51 -57.78 -18.62 17.30
C CYS A 51 -56.65 -17.85 16.61
N TRP A 52 -56.09 -16.84 17.28
CA TRP A 52 -54.93 -16.11 16.76
C TRP A 52 -53.69 -17.00 16.64
N ILE A 53 -53.41 -17.78 17.68
CA ILE A 53 -52.18 -18.60 17.76
C ILE A 53 -52.34 -19.90 16.96
N TRP A 54 -53.52 -20.53 16.98
CA TRP A 54 -53.75 -21.90 16.48
C TRP A 54 -54.67 -21.94 15.24
N ARG A 55 -55.10 -20.79 14.72
CA ARG A 55 -55.78 -20.61 13.41
C ARG A 55 -57.04 -21.48 13.24
N LEU A 56 -57.16 -22.15 12.08
CA LEU A 56 -58.30 -22.99 11.70
C LEU A 56 -58.60 -24.14 12.70
N PRO A 57 -57.60 -24.91 13.18
CA PRO A 57 -57.83 -25.90 14.23
C PRO A 57 -58.48 -25.33 15.49
N ALA A 58 -58.07 -24.13 15.91
CA ALA A 58 -58.67 -23.48 17.07
C ALA A 58 -60.08 -22.97 16.80
N ALA A 59 -60.35 -22.40 15.62
CA ALA A 59 -61.71 -22.02 15.24
C ALA A 59 -62.63 -23.24 15.25
N ALA A 60 -62.20 -24.38 14.71
CA ALA A 60 -62.96 -25.63 14.74
C ALA A 60 -63.16 -26.16 16.18
N ALA A 61 -62.15 -26.10 17.04
CA ALA A 61 -62.30 -26.50 18.43
C ALA A 61 -63.27 -25.58 19.20
N ALA A 62 -63.20 -24.28 18.95
CA ALA A 62 -64.09 -23.29 19.55
C ALA A 62 -65.53 -23.46 19.08
N THR A 63 -65.76 -23.77 17.80
CA THR A 63 -67.12 -24.05 17.30
C THR A 63 -67.72 -25.31 17.91
N ILE A 64 -66.96 -26.40 17.99
CA ILE A 64 -67.41 -27.65 18.63
C ILE A 64 -67.77 -27.38 20.10
N THR A 65 -66.95 -26.59 20.80
CA THR A 65 -67.19 -26.21 22.20
C THR A 65 -68.45 -25.35 22.34
N LEU A 66 -68.65 -24.36 21.46
CA LEU A 66 -69.84 -23.52 21.43
C LEU A 66 -71.12 -24.33 21.12
N ILE A 67 -71.05 -25.27 20.18
CA ILE A 67 -72.17 -26.17 19.85
C ILE A 67 -72.51 -27.07 21.04
N ALA A 68 -71.50 -27.65 21.70
CA ALA A 68 -71.72 -28.48 22.90
C ALA A 68 -72.40 -27.68 24.03
N ILE A 69 -72.02 -26.42 24.20
CA ILE A 69 -72.61 -25.53 25.20
C ILE A 69 -74.02 -25.09 24.81
N LEU A 70 -74.30 -24.86 23.53
CA LEU A 70 -75.66 -24.63 23.05
C LEU A 70 -76.56 -25.83 23.31
N ILE A 71 -76.08 -27.06 23.04
CA ILE A 71 -76.84 -28.29 23.30
C ILE A 71 -77.09 -28.44 24.81
N TYR A 72 -76.08 -28.18 25.64
CA TYR A 72 -76.20 -28.23 27.09
C TYR A 72 -77.18 -27.18 27.63
N GLN A 73 -77.09 -25.93 27.15
CA GLN A 73 -78.03 -24.86 27.52
C GLN A 73 -79.45 -25.14 27.04
N TYR A 74 -79.61 -25.71 25.84
CA TYR A 74 -80.90 -26.12 25.31
C TYR A 74 -81.54 -27.24 26.14
N ALA A 75 -80.74 -28.20 26.59
CA ALA A 75 -81.20 -29.31 27.43
C ALA A 75 -81.61 -28.85 28.85
N LEU A 76 -80.99 -27.78 29.38
CA LEU A 76 -81.24 -27.29 30.74
C LEU A 76 -82.29 -26.18 30.84
N ASN A 77 -82.49 -25.37 29.80
CA ASN A 77 -83.39 -24.22 29.86
C ASN A 77 -84.82 -24.55 29.41
N ALA A 78 -85.70 -24.82 30.37
CA ALA A 78 -87.15 -24.92 30.17
C ALA A 78 -87.88 -23.56 30.12
N GLY A 79 -87.18 -22.42 30.21
CA GLY A 79 -87.81 -21.10 30.17
C GLY A 79 -86.86 -19.96 29.85
N GLY A 80 -86.99 -19.39 28.65
CA GLY A 80 -86.41 -18.07 28.29
C GLY A 80 -85.48 -18.08 27.08
N HIS A 81 -86.05 -17.78 25.90
CA HIS A 81 -85.38 -17.31 24.67
C HIS A 81 -84.18 -18.11 24.11
N PRO A 82 -84.36 -19.40 23.75
CA PRO A 82 -83.28 -20.20 23.15
C PRO A 82 -82.75 -19.63 21.83
N LEU A 83 -83.60 -18.95 21.05
CA LEU A 83 -83.22 -18.40 19.75
C LEU A 83 -82.17 -17.28 19.84
N TRP A 84 -82.20 -16.47 20.90
CA TRP A 84 -81.21 -15.39 21.09
C TRP A 84 -79.82 -15.94 21.39
N ASN A 85 -79.72 -16.96 22.25
CA ASN A 85 -78.44 -17.60 22.55
C ASN A 85 -77.85 -18.30 21.33
N VAL A 86 -78.70 -18.92 20.51
CA VAL A 86 -78.28 -19.48 19.22
C VAL A 86 -77.75 -18.38 18.30
N GLY A 87 -78.47 -17.26 18.17
CA GLY A 87 -78.03 -16.10 17.38
C GLY A 87 -76.65 -15.60 17.83
N PHE A 88 -76.46 -15.37 19.14
CA PHE A 88 -75.17 -14.93 19.67
C PHE A 88 -74.05 -15.93 19.44
N ALA A 89 -74.31 -17.22 19.68
CA ALA A 89 -73.32 -18.25 19.44
C ALA A 89 -72.95 -18.36 17.95
N THR A 90 -73.93 -18.22 17.03
CA THR A 90 -73.64 -18.18 15.59
C THR A 90 -72.81 -16.96 15.20
N THR A 91 -73.08 -15.79 15.78
CA THR A 91 -72.28 -14.59 15.54
C THR A 91 -70.85 -14.77 16.05
N ILE A 92 -70.66 -15.30 17.27
CA ILE A 92 -69.33 -15.58 17.83
C ILE A 92 -68.59 -16.63 17.00
N ILE A 93 -69.28 -17.67 16.55
CA ILE A 93 -68.70 -18.67 15.65
C ILE A 93 -68.24 -17.99 14.36
N LEU A 94 -69.08 -17.17 13.73
CA LEU A 94 -68.76 -16.48 12.49
C LEU A 94 -67.57 -15.53 12.65
N THR A 95 -67.52 -14.75 13.73
CA THR A 95 -66.40 -13.83 13.99
C THR A 95 -65.09 -14.57 14.26
N LEU A 96 -65.12 -15.72 14.96
CA LEU A 96 -63.95 -16.57 15.15
C LEU A 96 -63.45 -17.16 13.82
N TRP A 97 -64.35 -17.58 12.93
CA TRP A 97 -63.98 -18.03 11.58
C TRP A 97 -63.41 -16.91 10.73
N ILE A 98 -64.03 -15.73 10.71
CA ILE A 98 -63.52 -14.56 9.99
C ILE A 98 -62.11 -14.22 10.48
N THR A 99 -61.90 -14.20 11.81
CA THR A 99 -60.58 -13.93 12.41
C THR A 99 -59.55 -14.97 11.98
N ALA A 100 -59.91 -16.26 12.00
CA ALA A 100 -59.03 -17.33 11.56
C ALA A 100 -58.69 -17.24 10.05
N TYR A 101 -59.67 -16.94 9.19
CA TYR A 101 -59.45 -16.73 7.76
C TYR A 101 -58.57 -15.52 7.47
N CYS A 102 -58.81 -14.39 8.13
CA CYS A 102 -57.96 -13.19 7.98
C CYS A 102 -56.51 -13.47 8.41
N SER A 103 -56.30 -14.23 9.49
CA SER A 103 -54.94 -14.61 9.91
C SER A 103 -54.23 -15.53 8.90
N LEU A 104 -54.98 -16.42 8.24
CA LEU A 104 -54.45 -17.31 7.21
C LEU A 104 -54.07 -16.55 5.94
N GLU A 105 -54.93 -15.61 5.51
CA GLU A 105 -54.68 -14.78 4.34
C GLU A 105 -53.47 -13.87 4.55
N ALA A 106 -53.34 -13.27 5.75
CA ALA A 106 -52.18 -12.45 6.11
C ALA A 106 -50.86 -13.26 6.04
N GLU A 107 -50.86 -14.52 6.48
CA GLU A 107 -49.70 -15.39 6.36
C GLU A 107 -49.42 -15.81 4.91
N HIS A 108 -50.46 -16.08 4.11
CA HIS A 108 -50.30 -16.36 2.69
C HIS A 108 -49.67 -15.16 1.96
N LEU A 109 -50.14 -13.94 2.23
CA LEU A 109 -49.54 -12.72 1.69
C LEU A 109 -48.10 -12.52 2.16
N PHE A 110 -47.81 -12.81 3.44
CA PHE A 110 -46.45 -12.73 3.98
C PHE A 110 -45.50 -13.76 3.37
N SER A 111 -45.96 -15.00 3.20
CA SER A 111 -45.17 -16.08 2.59
C SER A 111 -44.94 -15.87 1.10
N ALA A 112 -45.95 -15.41 0.35
CA ALA A 112 -45.80 -15.02 -1.05
C ALA A 112 -44.80 -13.85 -1.20
N PHE A 113 -44.83 -12.88 -0.27
CA PHE A 113 -43.87 -11.79 -0.24
C PHE A 113 -42.44 -12.27 0.08
N GLN A 114 -42.31 -13.26 0.96
CA GLN A 114 -41.02 -13.86 1.32
C GLN A 114 -40.43 -14.72 0.19
N GLU A 115 -41.28 -15.39 -0.60
CA GLU A 115 -40.85 -16.10 -1.82
C GLU A 115 -40.42 -15.13 -2.93
N ASP A 116 -41.12 -14.01 -3.13
CA ASP A 116 -40.78 -12.99 -4.13
C ASP A 116 -39.51 -12.19 -3.78
N THR A 117 -39.09 -12.17 -2.51
CA THR A 117 -37.82 -11.58 -2.05
C THR A 117 -36.65 -12.57 -2.05
N SER A 118 -36.90 -13.88 -2.23
CA SER A 118 -35.87 -14.92 -2.28
C SER A 118 -34.88 -14.84 -3.48
N PRO A 119 -35.22 -14.39 -4.72
CA PRO A 119 -34.21 -14.26 -5.78
C PRO A 119 -33.25 -13.09 -5.58
N VAL A 120 -33.52 -12.18 -4.63
CA VAL A 120 -32.61 -11.09 -4.26
C VAL A 120 -31.53 -11.60 -3.31
N THR A 121 -31.85 -12.53 -2.40
CA THR A 121 -30.87 -13.09 -1.45
C THR A 121 -29.77 -13.93 -2.10
N SER A 122 -30.04 -14.62 -3.22
CA SER A 122 -29.01 -15.36 -3.96
C SER A 122 -27.99 -14.44 -4.62
N LYS A 123 -28.41 -13.29 -5.16
CA LYS A 123 -27.51 -12.26 -5.70
C LYS A 123 -26.74 -11.56 -4.59
N THR A 124 -27.36 -11.26 -3.46
CA THR A 124 -26.63 -10.68 -2.31
C THR A 124 -25.61 -11.66 -1.74
N GLN A 125 -25.87 -12.97 -1.76
CA GLN A 125 -24.95 -13.99 -1.28
C GLN A 125 -23.82 -14.27 -2.27
N ILE A 126 -24.07 -14.17 -3.58
CA ILE A 126 -23.03 -14.16 -4.63
C ILE A 126 -22.13 -12.94 -4.46
N ILE A 127 -22.70 -11.73 -4.29
CA ILE A 127 -21.93 -10.50 -4.07
C ILE A 127 -21.15 -10.56 -2.76
N LYS A 128 -21.71 -11.15 -1.69
CA LYS A 128 -21.01 -11.34 -0.41
C LYS A 128 -19.86 -12.34 -0.51
N ASN A 129 -20.03 -13.40 -1.31
CA ASN A 129 -18.97 -14.36 -1.61
C ASN A 129 -17.89 -13.77 -2.53
N GLU A 130 -18.27 -12.95 -3.51
CA GLU A 130 -17.33 -12.20 -4.37
C GLU A 130 -16.56 -11.15 -3.56
N LEU A 131 -17.21 -10.42 -2.65
CA LEU A 131 -16.56 -9.51 -1.71
C LEU A 131 -15.60 -10.23 -0.76
N ALA A 132 -15.98 -11.40 -0.24
CA ALA A 132 -15.09 -12.21 0.59
C ALA A 132 -13.88 -12.74 -0.20
N LEU A 133 -14.08 -13.07 -1.48
CA LEU A 133 -13.02 -13.55 -2.37
C LEU A 133 -12.07 -12.40 -2.79
N LEU A 134 -12.61 -11.21 -3.02
CA LEU A 134 -11.83 -9.98 -3.25
C LEU A 134 -11.07 -9.53 -2.00
N ALA A 135 -11.66 -9.63 -0.82
CA ALA A 135 -10.98 -9.35 0.45
C ALA A 135 -9.84 -10.34 0.69
N LYS A 136 -10.03 -11.63 0.37
CA LYS A 136 -8.99 -12.64 0.44
C LYS A 136 -7.87 -12.38 -0.58
N LYS A 137 -8.22 -12.02 -1.82
CA LYS A 137 -7.26 -11.67 -2.87
C LYS A 137 -6.46 -10.42 -2.51
N LYS A 138 -7.10 -9.40 -1.94
CA LYS A 138 -6.44 -8.19 -1.42
C LYS A 138 -5.49 -8.53 -0.26
N GLY A 139 -5.87 -9.45 0.63
CA GLY A 139 -5.00 -9.93 1.70
C GLY A 139 -3.79 -10.74 1.20
N GLU A 140 -3.95 -11.52 0.12
CA GLU A 140 -2.84 -12.21 -0.54
C GLU A 140 -1.92 -11.23 -1.28
N GLU A 141 -2.47 -10.24 -2.00
CA GLU A 141 -1.70 -9.17 -2.64
C GLU A 141 -0.94 -8.32 -1.63
N GLN A 142 -1.56 -8.01 -0.48
CA GLN A 142 -0.91 -7.30 0.62
C GLN A 142 0.21 -8.13 1.25
N ARG A 143 0.02 -9.44 1.47
CA ARG A 143 1.11 -10.33 1.92
C ARG A 143 2.24 -10.45 0.91
N VAL A 144 1.93 -10.44 -0.39
CA VAL A 144 2.95 -10.41 -1.44
C VAL A 144 3.68 -9.08 -1.47
N ALA A 145 3.00 -7.96 -1.23
CA ALA A 145 3.61 -6.65 -1.10
C ALA A 145 4.52 -6.56 0.14
N GLU A 146 4.05 -7.02 1.30
CA GLU A 146 4.83 -7.11 2.55
C GLU A 146 6.06 -8.01 2.37
N ALA A 147 5.91 -9.16 1.71
CA ALA A 147 7.05 -10.04 1.41
C ALA A 147 8.05 -9.39 0.44
N LYS A 148 7.58 -8.59 -0.53
CA LYS A 148 8.46 -7.83 -1.43
C LYS A 148 9.18 -6.71 -0.68
N ILE A 149 8.49 -5.98 0.20
CA ILE A 149 9.08 -4.93 1.04
C ILE A 149 10.17 -5.53 1.93
N ALA A 150 9.87 -6.63 2.64
CA ALA A 150 10.85 -7.33 3.47
C ALA A 150 12.07 -7.82 2.66
N ASN A 151 11.85 -8.26 1.41
CA ASN A 151 12.94 -8.67 0.53
C ASN A 151 13.77 -7.47 0.05
N PHE A 152 13.15 -6.32 -0.21
CA PHE A 152 13.87 -5.07 -0.53
C PHE A 152 14.64 -4.52 0.66
N GLU A 153 14.09 -4.59 1.87
CA GLU A 153 14.79 -4.23 3.11
C GLU A 153 16.02 -5.12 3.34
N LEU A 154 15.89 -6.43 3.10
CA LEU A 154 17.02 -7.36 3.15
C LEU A 154 18.08 -7.03 2.09
N LEU A 155 17.66 -6.66 0.87
CA LEU A 155 18.55 -6.25 -0.21
C LEU A 155 19.30 -4.96 0.14
N LEU A 156 18.61 -3.96 0.69
CA LEU A 156 19.20 -2.71 1.15
C LEU A 156 20.20 -2.95 2.28
N SER A 157 19.84 -3.75 3.28
CA SER A 157 20.74 -4.11 4.38
C SER A 157 22.00 -4.83 3.90
N ASN A 158 21.85 -5.76 2.94
CA ASN A 158 23.01 -6.41 2.31
C ASN A 158 23.87 -5.42 1.52
N HIS A 159 23.25 -4.46 0.83
CA HIS A 159 23.97 -3.48 0.04
C HIS A 159 24.74 -2.47 0.91
N GLU A 160 24.14 -2.04 2.02
CA GLU A 160 24.79 -1.22 3.06
C GLU A 160 25.97 -1.95 3.68
N LYS A 161 25.82 -3.25 3.98
CA LYS A 161 26.92 -4.06 4.50
C LYS A 161 28.06 -4.18 3.49
N GLN A 162 27.74 -4.37 2.21
CA GLN A 162 28.74 -4.43 1.14
C GLN A 162 29.48 -3.09 0.96
N LEU A 163 28.78 -1.96 1.16
CA LEU A 163 29.39 -0.64 1.20
C LEU A 163 30.32 -0.47 2.41
N LEU A 164 29.92 -0.98 3.58
CA LEU A 164 30.75 -0.96 4.79
C LEU A 164 32.03 -1.79 4.58
N GLU A 165 31.92 -3.00 4.02
CA GLU A 165 33.07 -3.87 3.68
C GLU A 165 33.98 -3.23 2.61
N GLN A 166 33.42 -2.53 1.62
CA GLN A 166 34.20 -1.72 0.69
C GLN A 166 34.90 -0.55 1.39
N SER A 167 34.27 0.08 2.38
CA SER A 167 34.89 1.16 3.16
C SER A 167 36.05 0.63 4.04
N GLU A 168 35.90 -0.55 4.64
CA GLU A 168 36.94 -1.17 5.46
C GLU A 168 38.11 -1.68 4.61
N SER A 169 37.83 -2.29 3.46
CA SER A 169 38.88 -2.70 2.52
C SER A 169 39.63 -1.50 1.96
N THR A 170 38.95 -0.39 1.60
CA THR A 170 39.62 0.85 1.18
C THR A 170 40.45 1.49 2.30
N ALA A 171 39.99 1.43 3.56
CA ALA A 171 40.78 1.86 4.71
C ALA A 171 42.04 0.98 4.91
N ASN A 172 41.91 -0.34 4.74
CA ASN A 172 43.04 -1.27 4.80
C ASN A 172 44.04 -1.05 3.65
N TYR A 173 43.56 -0.84 2.42
CA TYR A 173 44.43 -0.50 1.29
C TYR A 173 45.15 0.82 1.50
N LYS A 174 44.48 1.82 2.10
CA LYS A 174 45.11 3.09 2.45
C LYS A 174 46.22 2.90 3.49
N LYS A 175 45.98 2.08 4.52
CA LYS A 175 46.98 1.75 5.55
C LYS A 175 48.19 0.99 4.94
N GLN A 176 47.94 0.03 4.05
CA GLN A 176 49.02 -0.65 3.32
C GLN A 176 49.81 0.31 2.42
N LEU A 177 49.15 1.26 1.77
CA LEU A 177 49.81 2.28 0.97
C LEU A 177 50.71 3.18 1.81
N GLU A 178 50.23 3.61 2.99
CA GLU A 178 51.02 4.40 3.95
C GLU A 178 52.23 3.62 4.47
N GLU A 179 52.07 2.32 4.74
CA GLU A 179 53.17 1.43 5.15
C GLU A 179 54.21 1.24 4.03
N LEU A 180 53.76 1.02 2.79
CA LEU A 180 54.65 0.95 1.63
C LEU A 180 55.38 2.28 1.38
N GLN A 181 54.71 3.43 1.56
CA GLN A 181 55.34 4.74 1.47
C GLN A 181 56.40 4.92 2.55
N SER A 182 56.13 4.50 3.78
CA SER A 182 57.12 4.51 4.88
C SER A 182 58.34 3.63 4.56
N GLN A 183 58.12 2.42 4.05
CA GLN A 183 59.20 1.52 3.64
C GLN A 183 60.03 2.11 2.50
N ASN A 184 59.39 2.74 1.52
CA ASN A 184 60.07 3.38 0.39
C ASN A 184 60.93 4.56 0.85
N LEU A 185 60.44 5.35 1.82
CA LEU A 185 61.20 6.43 2.45
C LEU A 185 62.46 5.88 3.18
N GLN A 186 62.31 4.77 3.91
CA GLN A 186 63.44 4.11 4.57
C GLN A 186 64.45 3.55 3.57
N LEU A 187 63.99 2.98 2.45
CA LEU A 187 64.86 2.50 1.38
C LEU A 187 65.60 3.64 0.68
N GLN A 188 64.94 4.76 0.41
CA GLN A 188 65.59 5.97 -0.12
C GLN A 188 66.66 6.49 0.84
N GLN A 189 66.39 6.49 2.15
CA GLN A 189 67.39 6.88 3.15
C GLN A 189 68.60 5.93 3.13
N LYS A 190 68.37 4.61 3.14
CA LYS A 190 69.46 3.61 3.04
C LYS A 190 70.25 3.72 1.74
N LEU A 191 69.59 4.01 0.63
CA LEU A 191 70.25 4.24 -0.66
C LEU A 191 71.14 5.49 -0.61
N SER A 192 70.68 6.56 0.06
CA SER A 192 71.47 7.77 0.24
C SER A 192 72.70 7.54 1.16
N GLU A 193 72.54 6.75 2.23
CA GLU A 193 73.63 6.36 3.11
C GLU A 193 74.66 5.50 2.36
N SER A 194 74.22 4.49 1.62
CA SER A 194 75.09 3.64 0.81
C SER A 194 75.78 4.41 -0.33
N SER A 195 75.09 5.38 -0.94
CA SER A 195 75.71 6.28 -1.93
C SER A 195 76.79 7.16 -1.29
N GLN A 196 76.56 7.65 -0.08
CA GLN A 196 77.53 8.43 0.68
C GLN A 196 78.76 7.57 1.06
N GLU A 197 78.56 6.32 1.49
CA GLU A 197 79.63 5.35 1.72
C GLU A 197 80.43 5.02 0.44
N ALA A 198 79.75 4.85 -0.70
CA ALA A 198 80.43 4.62 -1.97
C ALA A 198 81.28 5.83 -2.38
N ASN A 199 80.83 7.05 -2.08
CA ASN A 199 81.57 8.28 -2.35
C ASN A 199 82.80 8.43 -1.43
N THR A 200 82.70 8.08 -0.14
CA THR A 200 83.86 8.09 0.76
C THR A 200 84.88 7.01 0.39
N LEU A 201 84.42 5.82 -0.03
CA LEU A 201 85.28 4.78 -0.58
C LEU A 201 85.99 5.24 -1.85
N ARG A 202 85.28 5.88 -2.79
CA ARG A 202 85.89 6.47 -4.00
C ARG A 202 86.96 7.51 -3.64
N GLN A 203 86.71 8.39 -2.68
CA GLN A 203 87.70 9.35 -2.20
C GLN A 203 88.94 8.63 -1.62
N SER A 204 88.76 7.59 -0.81
CA SER A 204 89.89 6.80 -0.29
C SER A 204 90.70 6.13 -1.41
N CYS A 205 90.03 5.61 -2.45
CA CYS A 205 90.70 5.01 -3.61
C CYS A 205 91.50 6.05 -4.40
N THR A 206 90.99 7.28 -4.53
CA THR A 206 91.75 8.36 -5.18
C THR A 206 92.98 8.78 -4.37
N GLU A 207 92.89 8.84 -3.05
CA GLU A 207 94.03 9.14 -2.17
C GLU A 207 95.11 8.05 -2.21
N ILE A 208 94.68 6.78 -2.27
CA ILE A 208 95.59 5.63 -2.43
C ILE A 208 96.26 5.69 -3.81
N ALA A 209 95.51 5.97 -4.88
CA ALA A 209 96.05 6.08 -6.23
C ALA A 209 97.10 7.22 -6.35
N GLU A 210 96.85 8.37 -5.73
CA GLU A 210 97.82 9.47 -5.66
C GLU A 210 99.08 9.10 -4.86
N SER A 211 98.92 8.35 -3.78
CA SER A 211 100.05 7.85 -2.97
C SER A 211 100.90 6.85 -3.75
N LEU A 212 100.26 5.96 -4.52
CA LEU A 212 100.94 4.99 -5.39
C LEU A 212 101.70 5.67 -6.52
N LYS A 213 101.13 6.74 -7.09
CA LYS A 213 101.78 7.55 -8.13
C LYS A 213 103.03 8.26 -7.61
N LYS A 214 103.03 8.70 -6.35
CA LYS A 214 104.21 9.28 -5.68
C LYS A 214 105.33 8.25 -5.46
N GLU A 215 105.00 7.02 -5.05
CA GLU A 215 106.00 5.96 -4.89
C GLU A 215 106.53 5.44 -6.24
N GLN A 216 105.69 5.39 -7.28
CA GLN A 216 106.14 5.08 -8.64
C GLN A 216 107.20 6.09 -9.12
N PHE A 217 106.94 7.40 -8.94
CA PHE A 217 107.91 8.46 -9.25
C PHE A 217 109.22 8.33 -8.47
N ARG A 218 109.15 7.81 -7.24
CA ARG A 218 110.32 7.56 -6.38
C ARG A 218 111.14 6.36 -6.84
N SER A 219 110.48 5.33 -7.38
CA SER A 219 111.12 4.14 -7.95
C SER A 219 111.80 4.43 -9.30
N GLU A 220 111.18 5.26 -10.15
CA GLU A 220 111.77 5.70 -11.42
C GLU A 220 113.02 6.58 -11.19
N ALA A 221 113.01 7.43 -10.16
CA ALA A 221 114.18 8.23 -9.76
C ALA A 221 115.35 7.40 -9.17
N LEU A 222 115.11 6.15 -8.75
CA LEU A 222 116.15 5.23 -8.28
C LEU A 222 116.76 4.40 -9.43
N LEU A 223 115.98 4.12 -10.47
CA LEU A 223 116.45 3.46 -11.70
C LEU A 223 117.37 4.35 -12.54
N GLU A 224 117.19 5.68 -12.48
CA GLU A 224 118.08 6.66 -13.14
C GLU A 224 119.45 6.82 -12.44
N LYS A 225 119.66 6.20 -11.27
CA LYS A 225 120.93 6.25 -10.51
C LYS A 225 121.83 5.01 -10.64
N CYS A 226 121.51 4.07 -11.54
CA CYS A 226 122.32 2.86 -11.78
C CYS A 226 122.96 2.82 -13.17
N ALA A 227 123.59 3.91 -13.60
CA ALA A 227 124.46 3.94 -14.78
C ALA A 227 125.90 4.29 -14.38
N ASP A 228 126.69 3.30 -13.97
CA ASP A 228 128.16 3.38 -13.91
C ASP A 228 128.79 2.02 -13.55
N ILE A 229 129.09 1.13 -14.53
CA ILE A 229 130.17 0.11 -14.41
C ILE A 229 130.71 -0.29 -15.81
N PRO A 230 131.70 0.43 -16.38
CA PRO A 230 132.49 -0.06 -17.51
C PRO A 230 133.73 -0.82 -17.00
N ASN A 231 133.67 -2.16 -16.94
CA ASN A 231 134.86 -3.03 -16.78
C ASN A 231 134.61 -4.54 -17.06
N LEU A 232 133.92 -4.88 -18.16
CA LEU A 232 133.69 -6.28 -18.58
C LEU A 232 133.90 -6.52 -20.09
N VAL A 233 134.86 -5.82 -20.70
CA VAL A 233 135.10 -5.86 -22.16
C VAL A 233 135.84 -7.12 -22.64
N THR A 234 136.41 -7.95 -21.77
CA THR A 234 137.20 -9.14 -22.19
C THR A 234 136.51 -10.49 -22.00
N LYS A 235 135.24 -10.52 -21.58
CA LYS A 235 134.45 -11.77 -21.41
C LYS A 235 133.33 -11.94 -22.44
N ILE A 236 133.27 -11.05 -23.44
CA ILE A 236 132.11 -10.90 -24.35
C ILE A 236 132.17 -11.82 -25.59
N THR A 237 133.33 -12.26 -26.04
CA THR A 237 133.44 -13.05 -27.29
C THR A 237 132.94 -14.50 -27.19
N SER A 238 132.76 -15.07 -26.00
CA SER A 238 132.12 -16.38 -25.82
C SER A 238 130.67 -16.32 -25.34
N LEU A 239 130.16 -15.12 -25.03
CA LEU A 239 128.76 -14.87 -24.67
C LEU A 239 127.94 -14.34 -25.86
N GLU A 240 128.56 -13.85 -26.93
CA GLU A 240 127.85 -13.41 -28.14
C GLU A 240 127.12 -14.56 -28.88
N LEU A 241 127.63 -15.79 -28.81
CA LEU A 241 126.94 -16.95 -29.40
C LEU A 241 125.73 -17.41 -28.57
N LEU A 242 125.85 -17.43 -27.24
CA LEU A 242 124.75 -17.74 -26.33
C LEU A 242 123.71 -16.61 -26.26
N ARG A 243 124.14 -15.36 -26.42
CA ARG A 243 123.25 -14.19 -26.52
C ARG A 243 122.45 -14.19 -27.82
N PHE A 244 122.96 -14.77 -28.92
CA PHE A 244 122.21 -14.88 -30.16
C PHE A 244 121.07 -15.90 -30.03
N GLU A 245 121.34 -17.06 -29.42
CA GLU A 245 120.31 -18.08 -29.14
C GLU A 245 119.32 -17.63 -28.04
N GLU A 246 119.79 -16.96 -26.98
CA GLU A 246 118.90 -16.37 -25.98
C GLU A 246 118.10 -15.18 -26.55
N SER A 247 118.66 -14.37 -27.44
CA SER A 247 117.95 -13.26 -28.11
C SER A 247 116.86 -13.77 -29.05
N GLU A 248 117.05 -14.89 -29.74
CA GLU A 248 116.03 -15.47 -30.62
C GLU A 248 114.88 -16.10 -29.81
N ILE A 249 115.19 -16.71 -28.66
CA ILE A 249 114.19 -17.20 -27.70
C ILE A 249 113.47 -16.01 -27.02
N TRP A 250 114.18 -14.92 -26.73
CA TRP A 250 113.58 -13.70 -26.18
C TRP A 250 112.71 -12.99 -27.20
N GLU A 251 113.12 -12.87 -28.46
CA GLU A 251 112.32 -12.25 -29.52
C GLU A 251 111.07 -13.08 -29.83
N SER A 252 111.15 -14.41 -29.86
CA SER A 252 109.97 -15.26 -30.03
C SER A 252 109.02 -15.22 -28.82
N SER A 253 109.55 -15.19 -27.59
CA SER A 253 108.73 -15.00 -26.39
C SER A 253 108.13 -13.60 -26.29
N ASN A 254 108.88 -12.57 -26.66
CA ASN A 254 108.41 -11.19 -26.63
C ASN A 254 107.37 -10.95 -27.73
N SER A 255 107.56 -11.51 -28.92
CA SER A 255 106.52 -11.50 -29.97
C SER A 255 105.26 -12.25 -29.54
N SER A 256 105.38 -13.38 -28.83
CA SER A 256 104.23 -14.09 -28.27
C SER A 256 103.53 -13.29 -27.15
N LEU A 257 104.28 -12.57 -26.32
CA LEU A 257 103.75 -11.71 -25.27
C LEU A 257 103.09 -10.45 -25.84
N GLU A 258 103.67 -9.83 -26.86
CA GLU A 258 103.08 -8.70 -27.59
C GLU A 258 101.79 -9.10 -28.29
N GLN A 259 101.74 -10.29 -28.89
CA GLN A 259 100.50 -10.83 -29.46
C GLN A 259 99.43 -11.03 -28.38
N LYS A 260 99.78 -11.63 -27.24
CA LYS A 260 98.84 -11.80 -26.12
C LYS A 260 98.40 -10.47 -25.52
N LEU A 261 99.30 -9.49 -25.43
CA LEU A 261 98.99 -8.14 -24.96
C LEU A 261 97.97 -7.50 -25.90
N ALA A 262 98.21 -7.54 -27.21
CA ALA A 262 97.28 -7.03 -28.23
C ALA A 262 95.92 -7.73 -28.18
N GLU A 263 95.88 -9.06 -28.02
CA GLU A 263 94.65 -9.83 -27.85
C GLU A 263 93.89 -9.41 -26.57
N THR A 264 94.60 -9.16 -25.47
CA THR A 264 93.97 -8.69 -24.22
C THR A 264 93.49 -7.25 -24.31
N GLU A 265 94.21 -6.37 -25.00
CA GLU A 265 93.79 -4.99 -25.24
C GLU A 265 92.55 -4.94 -26.13
N GLU A 266 92.49 -5.75 -27.19
CA GLU A 266 91.31 -5.87 -28.05
C GLU A 266 90.10 -6.41 -27.28
N LEU A 267 90.31 -7.42 -26.41
CA LEU A 267 89.25 -7.97 -25.57
C LEU A 267 88.77 -6.98 -24.50
N LEU A 268 89.68 -6.20 -23.92
CA LEU A 268 89.36 -5.17 -22.94
C LEU A 268 88.57 -4.04 -23.60
N LYS A 269 88.99 -3.59 -24.79
CA LYS A 269 88.28 -2.61 -25.60
C LYS A 269 86.88 -3.11 -26.00
N SER A 270 86.76 -4.36 -26.43
CA SER A 270 85.46 -4.97 -26.72
C SER A 270 84.54 -5.03 -25.50
N LYS A 271 85.07 -5.31 -24.30
CA LYS A 271 84.29 -5.29 -23.06
C LYS A 271 83.90 -3.88 -22.64
N GLU A 272 84.76 -2.91 -22.87
CA GLU A 272 84.49 -1.51 -22.58
C GLU A 272 83.41 -0.94 -23.50
N ASP A 273 83.45 -1.28 -24.80
CA ASP A 273 82.37 -0.95 -25.74
C ASP A 273 81.04 -1.60 -25.32
N ALA A 274 81.06 -2.89 -24.91
CA ALA A 274 79.88 -3.57 -24.40
C ALA A 274 79.33 -2.90 -23.11
N PHE A 275 80.21 -2.47 -22.21
CA PHE A 275 79.83 -1.76 -20.99
C PHE A 275 79.19 -0.40 -21.30
N GLN A 276 79.75 0.35 -22.24
CA GLN A 276 79.17 1.61 -22.72
C GLN A 276 77.78 1.40 -23.32
N ASP A 277 77.59 0.35 -24.13
CA ASP A 277 76.29 0.03 -24.71
C ASP A 277 75.26 -0.39 -23.64
N THR A 278 75.67 -1.18 -22.64
CA THR A 278 74.78 -1.48 -21.50
C THR A 278 74.42 -0.22 -20.71
N THR A 279 75.36 0.71 -20.53
CA THR A 279 75.12 1.98 -19.83
C THR A 279 74.11 2.84 -20.59
N ARG A 280 74.25 2.94 -21.93
CA ARG A 280 73.27 3.66 -22.78
C ARG A 280 71.88 3.03 -22.71
N ASN A 281 71.80 1.70 -22.69
CA ASN A 281 70.52 0.99 -22.57
C ASN A 281 69.87 1.21 -21.20
N ILE A 282 70.64 1.22 -20.12
CA ILE A 282 70.15 1.54 -18.78
C ILE A 282 69.58 2.96 -18.75
N SER A 283 70.30 3.97 -19.24
CA SER A 283 69.80 5.35 -19.28
C SER A 283 68.51 5.48 -20.12
N ARG A 284 68.41 4.75 -21.23
CA ARG A 284 67.18 4.73 -22.04
C ARG A 284 66.00 4.11 -21.30
N ILE A 285 66.23 3.04 -20.52
CA ILE A 285 65.19 2.41 -19.69
C ILE A 285 64.78 3.33 -18.54
N GLU A 286 65.73 4.03 -17.91
CA GLU A 286 65.44 5.02 -16.86
C GLU A 286 64.58 6.16 -17.39
N GLU A 287 64.87 6.67 -18.58
CA GLU A 287 64.07 7.71 -19.24
C GLU A 287 62.66 7.21 -19.59
N GLN A 288 62.53 5.98 -20.08
CA GLN A 288 61.23 5.35 -20.34
C GLN A 288 60.42 5.16 -19.05
N ASN A 289 61.05 4.71 -17.97
CA ASN A 289 60.40 4.52 -16.67
C ASN A 289 59.96 5.86 -16.06
N ALA A 290 60.76 6.92 -16.22
CA ALA A 290 60.37 8.27 -15.81
C ALA A 290 59.13 8.76 -16.56
N GLY A 291 59.06 8.51 -17.88
CA GLY A 291 57.89 8.82 -18.70
C GLY A 291 56.63 8.05 -18.26
N LEU A 292 56.75 6.74 -18.00
CA LEU A 292 55.64 5.92 -17.51
C LEU A 292 55.17 6.35 -16.12
N LEU A 293 56.10 6.69 -15.20
CA LEU A 293 55.75 7.24 -13.89
C LEU A 293 54.96 8.53 -14.01
N GLN A 294 55.35 9.43 -14.91
CA GLN A 294 54.62 10.67 -15.17
C GLN A 294 53.21 10.40 -15.71
N GLU A 295 53.04 9.44 -16.62
CA GLU A 295 51.72 9.03 -17.12
C GLU A 295 50.85 8.44 -15.99
N ILE A 296 51.41 7.59 -15.13
CA ILE A 296 50.70 7.03 -13.96
C ILE A 296 50.24 8.16 -13.02
N PHE A 297 51.08 9.17 -12.78
CA PHE A 297 50.70 10.33 -11.96
C PHE A 297 49.56 11.13 -12.58
N GLN A 298 49.58 11.35 -13.90
CA GLN A 298 48.49 12.03 -14.62
C GLN A 298 47.18 11.23 -14.54
N ARG A 299 47.23 9.92 -14.82
CA ARG A 299 46.08 9.00 -14.71
C ARG A 299 45.51 8.96 -13.29
N ARG A 300 46.39 8.98 -12.28
CA ARG A 300 45.98 9.02 -10.87
C ARG A 300 45.24 10.31 -10.56
N HIS A 301 45.74 11.47 -11.00
CA HIS A 301 45.03 12.73 -10.83
C HIS A 301 43.67 12.75 -11.51
N GLU A 302 43.57 12.18 -12.71
CA GLU A 302 42.31 12.06 -13.43
C GLU A 302 41.31 11.15 -12.70
N CYS A 303 41.76 10.01 -12.17
CA CYS A 303 40.93 9.15 -11.31
C CYS A 303 40.45 9.88 -10.05
N THR A 304 41.31 10.64 -9.37
CA THR A 304 40.90 11.40 -8.18
C THR A 304 39.85 12.46 -8.53
N ARG A 305 40.01 13.14 -9.68
CA ARG A 305 39.04 14.12 -10.17
C ARG A 305 37.69 13.49 -10.50
N LEU A 306 37.69 12.37 -11.22
CA LEU A 306 36.47 11.63 -11.57
C LEU A 306 35.77 11.11 -10.31
N LYS A 307 36.54 10.60 -9.33
CA LYS A 307 35.98 10.16 -8.05
C LYS A 307 35.25 11.31 -7.34
N GLN A 308 35.86 12.49 -7.28
CA GLN A 308 35.26 13.67 -6.66
C GLN A 308 33.96 14.09 -7.38
N GLN A 309 33.93 14.05 -8.71
CA GLN A 309 32.71 14.31 -9.49
C GLN A 309 31.60 13.28 -9.22
N CYS A 310 31.95 11.99 -9.07
CA CYS A 310 30.99 10.96 -8.69
C CYS A 310 30.43 11.18 -7.28
N GLU A 311 31.26 11.65 -6.35
CA GLU A 311 30.85 11.97 -4.97
C GLU A 311 29.90 13.17 -4.94
N GLU A 312 30.21 14.24 -5.67
CA GLU A 312 29.32 15.41 -5.84
C GLU A 312 27.98 15.01 -6.48
N LEU A 313 28.00 14.19 -7.53
CA LEU A 313 26.77 13.69 -8.15
C LEU A 313 25.95 12.84 -7.18
N ARG A 314 26.61 12.01 -6.35
CA ARG A 314 25.94 11.19 -5.34
C ARG A 314 25.27 12.05 -4.27
N GLU A 315 25.94 13.08 -3.78
CA GLU A 315 25.35 14.02 -2.80
C GLU A 315 24.14 14.76 -3.41
N THR A 316 24.21 15.19 -4.66
CA THR A 316 23.06 15.84 -5.33
C THR A 316 21.89 14.88 -5.56
N LEU A 317 22.14 13.60 -5.82
CA LEU A 317 21.10 12.59 -5.93
C LEU A 317 20.45 12.32 -4.58
N GLN A 318 21.25 12.15 -3.52
CA GLN A 318 20.75 11.92 -2.17
C GLN A 318 19.89 13.10 -1.68
N SER A 319 20.34 14.33 -1.90
CA SER A 319 19.55 15.54 -1.61
C SER A 319 18.22 15.60 -2.38
N LYS A 320 18.20 15.11 -3.63
CA LYS A 320 16.96 15.03 -4.42
C LYS A 320 16.04 13.91 -3.93
N GLU A 321 16.57 12.76 -3.54
CA GLU A 321 15.78 11.66 -2.97
C GLU A 321 15.11 12.07 -1.65
N GLU A 322 15.83 12.77 -0.77
CA GLU A 322 15.25 13.35 0.45
C GLU A 322 14.13 14.37 0.13
N GLY A 323 14.32 15.17 -0.93
CA GLY A 323 13.28 16.06 -1.45
C GLY A 323 12.05 15.33 -1.98
N VAL A 324 12.23 14.23 -2.71
CA VAL A 324 11.14 13.39 -3.24
C VAL A 324 10.37 12.73 -2.10
N LEU A 325 11.05 12.15 -1.11
CA LEU A 325 10.42 11.56 0.08
C LEU A 325 9.63 12.59 0.88
N ALA A 326 10.15 13.82 1.03
CA ALA A 326 9.40 14.90 1.67
C ALA A 326 8.14 15.27 0.87
N THR A 327 8.21 15.32 -0.46
CA THR A 327 7.02 15.57 -1.30
C THR A 327 6.02 14.42 -1.25
N GLU A 328 6.47 13.17 -1.16
CA GLU A 328 5.62 11.99 -1.07
C GLU A 328 4.90 11.91 0.29
N GLN A 329 5.56 12.32 1.36
CA GLN A 329 4.93 12.47 2.68
C GLN A 329 3.86 13.58 2.66
N ILE A 330 4.12 14.69 1.97
CA ILE A 330 3.14 15.79 1.82
C ILE A 330 1.93 15.34 1.00
N THR A 331 2.12 14.59 -0.09
CA THR A 331 1.00 14.07 -0.89
C THR A 331 0.20 13.00 -0.15
N LEU A 332 0.84 12.15 0.66
CA LEU A 332 0.13 11.21 1.54
C LEU A 332 -0.73 11.95 2.58
N ASN A 333 -0.19 12.99 3.21
CA ASN A 333 -0.94 13.80 4.16
C ASN A 333 -2.12 14.54 3.51
N LEU A 334 -1.92 15.10 2.31
CA LEU A 334 -2.98 15.75 1.54
C LEU A 334 -4.06 14.76 1.10
N ASN A 335 -3.69 13.54 0.71
CA ASN A 335 -4.64 12.50 0.35
C ASN A 335 -5.48 12.05 1.55
N ALA A 336 -4.87 11.90 2.73
CA ALA A 336 -5.60 11.62 3.97
C ALA A 336 -6.59 12.75 4.30
N GLU A 337 -6.19 14.02 4.15
CA GLU A 337 -7.09 15.17 4.36
C GLU A 337 -8.23 15.21 3.32
N ILE A 338 -7.98 14.79 2.08
CA ILE A 338 -9.01 14.67 1.04
C ILE A 338 -9.99 13.55 1.38
N GLU A 339 -9.53 12.39 1.84
CA GLU A 339 -10.41 11.30 2.27
C GLU A 339 -11.29 11.71 3.46
N ASP A 340 -10.73 12.41 4.45
CA ASP A 340 -11.49 12.96 5.57
C ASP A 340 -12.53 13.99 5.10
N LYS A 341 -12.17 14.89 4.16
CA LYS A 341 -13.14 15.84 3.60
C LYS A 341 -14.23 15.13 2.78
N GLN A 342 -13.90 14.07 2.05
CA GLN A 342 -14.86 13.29 1.29
C GLN A 342 -15.84 12.54 2.19
N SER A 343 -15.38 11.99 3.32
CA SER A 343 -16.25 11.34 4.29
C SER A 343 -17.25 12.33 4.90
N VAL A 344 -16.78 13.55 5.26
CA VAL A 344 -17.65 14.63 5.75
C VAL A 344 -18.66 15.08 4.68
N ILE A 345 -18.25 15.19 3.41
CA ILE A 345 -19.18 15.52 2.32
C ILE A 345 -20.25 14.45 2.15
N LEU A 346 -19.90 13.17 2.24
CA LEU A 346 -20.86 12.06 2.17
C LEU A 346 -21.85 12.09 3.33
N GLU A 347 -21.38 12.33 4.56
CA GLU A 347 -22.26 12.50 5.72
C GLU A 347 -23.21 13.69 5.56
N GLN A 348 -22.71 14.82 5.03
CA GLN A 348 -23.55 15.99 4.74
C GLN A 348 -24.58 15.70 3.64
N GLN A 349 -24.23 14.95 2.60
CA GLN A 349 -25.18 14.53 1.56
C GLN A 349 -26.26 13.60 2.12
N GLU A 350 -25.89 12.68 3.02
CA GLU A 350 -26.85 11.81 3.71
C GLU A 350 -27.79 12.63 4.61
N LEU A 351 -27.28 13.66 5.30
CA LEU A 351 -28.10 14.55 6.10
C LEU A 351 -29.06 15.38 5.24
N ILE A 352 -28.58 15.93 4.12
CA ILE A 352 -29.41 16.72 3.19
C ILE A 352 -30.53 15.85 2.63
N THR A 353 -30.24 14.61 2.24
CA THR A 353 -31.26 13.69 1.73
C THR A 353 -32.29 13.32 2.80
N LYS A 354 -31.87 13.06 4.04
CA LYS A 354 -32.80 12.86 5.17
C LYS A 354 -33.69 14.08 5.41
N LEU A 355 -33.12 15.29 5.41
CA LEU A 355 -33.89 16.52 5.58
C LEU A 355 -34.85 16.77 4.41
N GLN A 356 -34.46 16.45 3.18
CA GLN A 356 -35.34 16.53 2.01
C GLN A 356 -36.51 15.55 2.11
N ASP A 357 -36.26 14.32 2.56
CA ASP A 357 -37.29 13.31 2.77
C ASP A 357 -38.24 13.74 3.90
N GLU A 358 -37.74 14.28 5.02
CA GLU A 358 -38.56 14.84 6.10
C GLU A 358 -39.42 16.02 5.62
N LEU A 359 -38.86 16.92 4.80
CA LEU A 359 -39.61 18.05 4.21
C LEU A 359 -40.71 17.55 3.25
N ALA A 360 -40.42 16.50 2.47
CA ALA A 360 -41.39 15.88 1.57
C ALA A 360 -42.52 15.17 2.34
N ILE A 361 -42.20 14.54 3.47
CA ILE A 361 -43.19 13.90 4.36
C ILE A 361 -44.06 14.98 5.03
N ASN A 362 -43.46 16.00 5.63
CA ASN A 362 -44.20 17.06 6.33
C ASN A 362 -45.09 17.85 5.37
N SER A 363 -44.61 18.20 4.17
CA SER A 363 -45.43 18.88 3.16
C SER A 363 -46.59 18.02 2.64
N ARG A 364 -46.41 16.70 2.59
CA ARG A 364 -47.48 15.76 2.24
C ARG A 364 -48.51 15.64 3.36
N GLU A 365 -48.10 15.57 4.62
CA GLU A 365 -49.00 15.56 5.77
C GLU A 365 -49.83 16.85 5.86
N ASP A 366 -49.21 18.01 5.63
CA ASP A 366 -49.92 19.29 5.57
C ASP A 366 -50.93 19.34 4.42
N LEU A 367 -50.58 18.81 3.24
CA LEU A 367 -51.51 18.70 2.11
C LEU A 367 -52.65 17.72 2.37
N GLU A 368 -52.38 16.56 2.97
CA GLU A 368 -53.40 15.58 3.34
C GLU A 368 -54.38 16.17 4.36
N LYS A 369 -53.87 16.92 5.35
CA LYS A 369 -54.71 17.63 6.31
C LYS A 369 -55.55 18.73 5.66
N GLN A 370 -54.99 19.52 4.75
CA GLN A 370 -55.76 20.52 3.98
C GLN A 370 -56.84 19.87 3.09
N ILE A 371 -56.54 18.72 2.49
CA ILE A 371 -57.53 17.96 1.70
C ILE A 371 -58.64 17.41 2.60
N GLU A 372 -58.32 16.95 3.80
CA GLU A 372 -59.30 16.46 4.77
C GLU A 372 -60.20 17.58 5.29
N GLU A 373 -59.63 18.75 5.62
CA GLU A 373 -60.39 19.95 6.00
C GLU A 373 -61.29 20.44 4.85
N ALA A 374 -60.79 20.42 3.61
CA ALA A 374 -61.57 20.78 2.43
C ALA A 374 -62.71 19.78 2.14
N ASN A 375 -62.47 18.49 2.33
CA ASN A 375 -63.48 17.45 2.19
C ASN A 375 -64.56 17.55 3.27
N LEU A 376 -64.18 17.82 4.52
CA LEU A 376 -65.12 18.07 5.62
C LEU A 376 -65.98 19.31 5.35
N ALA A 377 -65.38 20.40 4.88
CA ALA A 377 -66.11 21.61 4.50
C ALA A 377 -67.07 21.33 3.33
N LYS A 378 -66.64 20.56 2.33
CA LYS A 378 -67.47 20.12 1.21
C LYS A 378 -68.66 19.28 1.70
N GLU A 379 -68.42 18.33 2.59
CA GLU A 379 -69.47 17.45 3.14
C GLU A 379 -70.51 18.25 3.93
N GLN A 380 -70.07 19.21 4.76
CA GLN A 380 -70.94 20.15 5.45
C GLN A 380 -71.77 21.01 4.50
N VAL A 381 -71.16 21.52 3.41
CA VAL A 381 -71.87 22.28 2.38
C VAL A 381 -72.88 21.40 1.64
N THR A 382 -72.51 20.16 1.29
CA THR A 382 -73.45 19.23 0.65
C THR A 382 -74.62 18.87 1.56
N HIS A 383 -74.38 18.66 2.86
CA HIS A 383 -75.46 18.40 3.82
C HIS A 383 -76.41 19.60 3.98
N LYS A 384 -75.87 20.83 4.05
CA LYS A 384 -76.68 22.05 4.07
C LYS A 384 -77.51 22.20 2.79
N LEU A 385 -76.89 21.98 1.63
CA LEU A 385 -77.60 22.03 0.34
C LEU A 385 -78.66 20.95 0.23
N THR A 386 -78.41 19.72 0.66
CA THR A 386 -79.43 18.66 0.65
C THR A 386 -80.58 18.97 1.60
N ALA A 387 -80.29 19.51 2.79
CA ALA A 387 -81.34 19.93 3.72
C ALA A 387 -82.18 21.08 3.15
N GLU A 388 -81.56 22.08 2.52
CA GLU A 388 -82.29 23.16 1.83
C GLU A 388 -83.09 22.65 0.63
N ILE A 389 -82.59 21.65 -0.11
CA ILE A 389 -83.33 21.03 -1.21
C ILE A 389 -84.52 20.25 -0.67
N GLU A 390 -84.37 19.48 0.41
CA GLU A 390 -85.47 18.75 1.06
C GLU A 390 -86.53 19.71 1.61
N GLU A 391 -86.11 20.79 2.26
CA GLU A 391 -87.01 21.85 2.74
C GLU A 391 -87.80 22.47 1.58
N LYS A 392 -87.12 22.82 0.48
CA LYS A 392 -87.77 23.34 -0.73
C LYS A 392 -88.66 22.31 -1.40
N GLN A 393 -88.30 21.02 -1.37
CA GLN A 393 -89.11 19.94 -1.92
C GLN A 393 -90.42 19.77 -1.13
N ILE A 394 -90.37 19.89 0.21
CA ILE A 394 -91.55 19.87 1.08
C ILE A 394 -92.44 21.10 0.79
N VAL A 395 -91.84 22.28 0.64
CA VAL A 395 -92.59 23.49 0.25
C VAL A 395 -93.26 23.29 -1.12
N ILE A 396 -92.55 22.76 -2.12
CA ILE A 396 -93.13 22.47 -3.44
C ILE A 396 -94.27 21.44 -3.36
N GLN A 397 -94.12 20.37 -2.58
CA GLN A 397 -95.20 19.38 -2.38
C GLN A 397 -96.42 20.00 -1.71
N SER A 398 -96.25 20.81 -0.67
CA SER A 398 -97.36 21.53 -0.04
C SER A 398 -98.04 22.53 -0.99
N GLN A 399 -97.27 23.19 -1.85
CA GLN A 399 -97.80 24.08 -2.88
C GLN A 399 -98.54 23.29 -3.98
N GLN A 400 -98.04 22.12 -4.38
CA GLN A 400 -98.72 21.24 -5.32
C GLN A 400 -100.03 20.69 -4.75
N GLU A 401 -100.09 20.35 -3.46
CA GLU A 401 -101.34 19.99 -2.78
C GLU A 401 -102.32 21.17 -2.71
N SER A 402 -101.83 22.38 -2.46
CA SER A 402 -102.66 23.59 -2.48
C SER A 402 -103.18 23.89 -3.89
N ILE A 403 -102.36 23.71 -4.93
CA ILE A 403 -102.77 23.86 -6.34
C ILE A 403 -103.79 22.78 -6.71
N ALA A 404 -103.61 21.54 -6.27
CA ALA A 404 -104.57 20.46 -6.50
C ALA A 404 -105.92 20.73 -5.79
N LYS A 405 -105.89 21.29 -4.57
CA LYS A 405 -107.09 21.75 -3.85
C LYS A 405 -107.79 22.90 -4.59
N LEU A 406 -107.03 23.91 -5.04
CA LEU A 406 -107.58 25.03 -5.82
C LEU A 406 -108.11 24.58 -7.20
N GLN A 407 -107.47 23.62 -7.86
CA GLN A 407 -107.96 23.04 -9.12
C GLN A 407 -109.25 22.22 -8.92
N HIS A 408 -109.41 21.57 -7.76
CA HIS A 408 -110.64 20.91 -7.37
C HIS A 408 -111.76 21.90 -7.00
N GLU A 409 -111.40 23.07 -6.45
CA GLU A 409 -112.35 24.15 -6.15
C GLU A 409 -112.79 24.91 -7.41
N ILE A 410 -111.89 25.10 -8.38
CA ILE A 410 -112.16 25.71 -9.69
C ILE A 410 -113.09 24.85 -10.56
N THR A 411 -113.21 23.54 -10.29
CA THR A 411 -114.12 22.65 -11.02
C THR A 411 -115.58 22.73 -10.55
N LEU A 412 -115.89 23.51 -9.50
CA LEU A 412 -117.22 23.55 -8.86
C LEU A 412 -117.90 24.93 -8.79
N TYR A 413 -117.41 25.97 -9.46
CA TYR A 413 -118.07 27.29 -9.47
C TYR A 413 -118.37 27.87 -10.86
N PRO A 414 -119.53 28.55 -11.06
CA PRO A 414 -119.91 29.09 -12.37
C PRO A 414 -119.17 30.38 -12.72
N ARG A 415 -119.09 30.59 -14.03
CA ARG A 415 -118.15 31.40 -14.82
C ARG A 415 -118.32 32.93 -14.78
N GLU A 416 -118.64 33.53 -13.63
CA GLU A 416 -118.81 35.00 -13.51
C GLU A 416 -117.98 35.67 -12.39
N ALA A 417 -117.20 34.92 -11.60
CA ALA A 417 -116.32 35.48 -10.56
C ALA A 417 -114.82 35.55 -10.94
N LEU A 418 -114.47 35.24 -12.19
CA LEU A 418 -113.08 35.09 -12.62
C LEU A 418 -112.39 36.43 -12.97
N GLU A 419 -113.13 37.49 -13.30
CA GLU A 419 -112.53 38.77 -13.69
C GLU A 419 -111.99 39.57 -12.49
N ASN A 420 -112.62 39.49 -11.31
CA ASN A 420 -112.14 40.21 -10.12
C ASN A 420 -110.95 39.50 -9.42
N GLN A 421 -110.85 38.17 -9.50
CA GLN A 421 -109.72 37.44 -8.92
C GLN A 421 -108.44 37.52 -9.77
N ILE A 422 -108.55 37.79 -11.08
CA ILE A 422 -107.38 38.03 -11.94
C ILE A 422 -106.72 39.38 -11.60
N GLU A 423 -107.51 40.38 -11.14
CA GLU A 423 -106.97 41.66 -10.68
C GLU A 423 -106.26 41.55 -9.32
N GLU A 424 -106.81 40.78 -8.37
CA GLU A 424 -106.14 40.48 -7.09
C GLU A 424 -104.88 39.60 -7.28
N ALA A 425 -104.88 38.66 -8.23
CA ALA A 425 -103.71 37.84 -8.55
C ALA A 425 -102.58 38.66 -9.21
N ASN A 426 -102.89 39.69 -9.98
CA ASN A 426 -101.89 40.59 -10.55
C ASN A 426 -101.30 41.53 -9.49
N LEU A 427 -102.09 41.99 -8.52
CA LEU A 427 -101.60 42.78 -7.38
C LEU A 427 -100.69 41.94 -6.45
N ALA A 428 -101.06 40.67 -6.20
CA ALA A 428 -100.23 39.74 -5.43
C ALA A 428 -98.92 39.39 -6.16
N LYS A 429 -98.97 39.24 -7.49
CA LYS A 429 -97.77 39.04 -8.32
C LYS A 429 -96.84 40.25 -8.24
N GLU A 430 -97.38 41.47 -8.23
CA GLU A 430 -96.58 42.69 -8.14
C GLU A 430 -95.89 42.84 -6.77
N GLN A 431 -96.57 42.50 -5.68
CA GLN A 431 -95.99 42.45 -4.33
C GLN A 431 -94.91 41.37 -4.18
N VAL A 432 -95.10 40.20 -4.81
CA VAL A 432 -94.09 39.13 -4.84
C VAL A 432 -92.88 39.56 -5.67
N THR A 433 -93.07 40.22 -6.82
CA THR A 433 -91.94 40.76 -7.59
C THR A 433 -91.18 41.85 -6.84
N GLN A 434 -91.87 42.72 -6.07
CA GLN A 434 -91.20 43.73 -5.25
C GLN A 434 -90.41 43.12 -4.08
N LYS A 435 -90.91 42.06 -3.44
CA LYS A 435 -90.15 41.31 -2.43
C LYS A 435 -88.96 40.58 -3.04
N LEU A 436 -89.13 39.97 -4.21
CA LEU A 436 -88.03 39.28 -4.89
C LEU A 436 -86.94 40.26 -5.34
N THR A 437 -87.31 41.47 -5.81
CA THR A 437 -86.32 42.49 -6.16
C THR A 437 -85.60 43.03 -4.93
N ALA A 438 -86.27 43.19 -3.79
CA ALA A 438 -85.63 43.58 -2.54
C ALA A 438 -84.66 42.50 -2.00
N GLU A 439 -85.03 41.20 -2.08
CA GLU A 439 -84.14 40.09 -1.75
C GLU A 439 -82.94 39.98 -2.72
N ILE A 440 -83.15 40.26 -4.00
CA ILE A 440 -82.05 40.31 -4.98
C ILE A 440 -81.11 41.46 -4.65
N GLU A 441 -81.61 42.64 -4.30
CA GLU A 441 -80.79 43.78 -3.88
C GLU A 441 -80.02 43.49 -2.57
N GLU A 442 -80.66 42.85 -1.59
CA GLU A 442 -79.99 42.41 -0.35
C GLU A 442 -78.87 41.40 -0.65
N LYS A 443 -79.12 40.42 -1.52
CA LYS A 443 -78.08 39.47 -1.94
C LYS A 443 -77.00 40.12 -2.80
N GLN A 444 -77.33 41.16 -3.57
CA GLN A 444 -76.34 41.93 -4.33
C GLN A 444 -75.38 42.69 -3.39
N ILE A 445 -75.89 43.23 -2.28
CA ILE A 445 -75.07 43.87 -1.23
C ILE A 445 -74.14 42.85 -0.55
N VAL A 446 -74.63 41.63 -0.30
CA VAL A 446 -73.80 40.54 0.25
C VAL A 446 -72.73 40.07 -0.75
N ILE A 447 -73.05 40.01 -2.04
CA ILE A 447 -72.07 39.69 -3.09
C ILE A 447 -71.00 40.78 -3.18
N GLN A 448 -71.38 42.06 -3.09
CA GLN A 448 -70.41 43.17 -3.07
C GLN A 448 -69.49 43.12 -1.85
N SER A 449 -70.02 42.84 -0.65
CA SER A 449 -69.18 42.72 0.55
C SER A 449 -68.25 41.51 0.52
N LEU A 450 -68.69 40.39 -0.08
CA LEU A 450 -67.84 39.23 -0.33
C LEU A 450 -66.77 39.52 -1.39
N GLN A 451 -67.08 40.27 -2.45
CA GLN A 451 -66.10 40.73 -3.44
C GLN A 451 -65.04 41.63 -2.82
N GLU A 452 -65.42 42.59 -1.97
CA GLU A 452 -64.45 43.39 -1.21
C GLU A 452 -63.58 42.55 -0.26
N SER A 453 -64.14 41.49 0.33
CA SER A 453 -63.36 40.57 1.18
C SER A 453 -62.38 39.72 0.35
N ILE A 454 -62.78 39.30 -0.85
CA ILE A 454 -61.92 38.55 -1.78
C ILE A 454 -60.82 39.47 -2.31
N GLU A 455 -61.10 40.73 -2.64
CA GLU A 455 -60.07 41.69 -3.03
C GLU A 455 -59.10 41.99 -1.88
N LYS A 456 -59.58 42.08 -0.63
CA LYS A 456 -58.71 42.22 0.54
C LYS A 456 -57.83 40.97 0.76
N LEU A 457 -58.39 39.76 0.64
CA LEU A 457 -57.62 38.52 0.72
C LEU A 457 -56.65 38.36 -0.44
N GLN A 458 -57.02 38.78 -1.66
CA GLN A 458 -56.11 38.80 -2.81
C GLN A 458 -55.00 39.83 -2.63
N HIS A 459 -55.29 40.97 -2.00
CA HIS A 459 -54.28 41.96 -1.66
C HIS A 459 -53.35 41.48 -0.55
N GLU A 460 -53.87 40.78 0.48
CA GLU A 460 -53.06 40.11 1.53
C GLU A 460 -52.22 38.95 0.98
N ILE A 461 -52.75 38.16 0.04
CA ILE A 461 -51.99 37.11 -0.67
C ILE A 461 -50.91 37.73 -1.57
N ALA A 462 -51.17 38.91 -2.16
CA ALA A 462 -50.16 39.66 -2.93
C ALA A 462 -49.12 40.37 -2.03
N LEU A 463 -49.39 40.54 -0.73
CA LEU A 463 -48.52 41.16 0.28
C LEU A 463 -47.78 40.14 1.17
N TYR A 464 -48.09 38.85 1.09
CA TYR A 464 -47.25 37.79 1.68
C TYR A 464 -45.90 37.76 0.94
N PRO A 465 -44.76 37.68 1.65
CA PRO A 465 -43.58 38.44 1.28
C PRO A 465 -42.85 37.81 0.09
N ARG A 466 -43.23 38.26 -1.10
CA ARG A 466 -42.47 38.05 -2.34
C ARG A 466 -41.03 38.53 -2.20
N GLU A 467 -40.78 39.55 -1.37
CA GLU A 467 -39.43 40.01 -0.99
C GLU A 467 -38.63 38.95 -0.22
N ALA A 468 -39.23 38.14 0.66
CA ALA A 468 -38.48 37.12 1.40
C ALA A 468 -38.07 35.95 0.49
N LEU A 469 -38.93 35.59 -0.48
CA LEU A 469 -38.63 34.58 -1.48
C LEU A 469 -37.63 35.09 -2.52
N GLU A 470 -37.76 36.35 -2.97
CA GLU A 470 -36.80 36.98 -3.88
C GLU A 470 -35.43 37.15 -3.21
N ASN A 471 -35.37 37.54 -1.93
CA ASN A 471 -34.11 37.60 -1.19
C ASN A 471 -33.48 36.21 -1.00
N GLN A 472 -34.26 35.16 -0.74
CA GLN A 472 -33.73 33.78 -0.70
C GLN A 472 -33.25 33.28 -2.05
N ILE A 473 -33.93 33.66 -3.14
CA ILE A 473 -33.51 33.33 -4.50
C ILE A 473 -32.24 34.11 -4.87
N GLU A 474 -32.12 35.38 -4.48
CA GLU A 474 -30.89 36.17 -4.66
C GLU A 474 -29.73 35.61 -3.83
N GLU A 475 -29.94 35.23 -2.56
CA GLU A 475 -28.92 34.59 -1.74
C GLU A 475 -28.50 33.23 -2.32
N ALA A 476 -29.44 32.42 -2.80
CA ALA A 476 -29.15 31.14 -3.44
C ALA A 476 -28.39 31.32 -4.77
N ASN A 477 -28.73 32.34 -5.56
CA ASN A 477 -28.04 32.67 -6.79
C ASN A 477 -26.63 33.22 -6.52
N LEU A 478 -26.46 34.06 -5.50
CA LEU A 478 -25.17 34.58 -5.06
C LEU A 478 -24.26 33.46 -4.54
N ALA A 479 -24.81 32.53 -3.76
CA ALA A 479 -24.07 31.34 -3.29
C ALA A 479 -23.67 30.44 -4.46
N LYS A 480 -24.56 30.24 -5.44
CA LYS A 480 -24.27 29.48 -6.66
C LYS A 480 -23.18 30.14 -7.49
N GLU A 481 -23.19 31.46 -7.61
CA GLU A 481 -22.17 32.23 -8.34
C GLU A 481 -20.81 32.19 -7.63
N GLN A 482 -20.78 32.27 -6.29
CA GLN A 482 -19.55 32.11 -5.52
C GLN A 482 -18.97 30.69 -5.64
N VAL A 483 -19.82 29.66 -5.64
CA VAL A 483 -19.40 28.27 -5.86
C VAL A 483 -18.86 28.09 -7.28
N ALA A 484 -19.53 28.68 -8.28
CA ALA A 484 -19.05 28.66 -9.66
C ALA A 484 -17.69 29.37 -9.81
N GLN A 485 -17.49 30.52 -9.18
CA GLN A 485 -16.24 31.27 -9.18
C GLN A 485 -15.10 30.49 -8.50
N LYS A 486 -15.37 29.82 -7.38
CA LYS A 486 -14.40 28.94 -6.71
C LYS A 486 -14.02 27.74 -7.59
N LEU A 487 -15.00 27.11 -8.23
CA LEU A 487 -14.78 26.00 -9.16
C LEU A 487 -13.98 26.46 -10.39
N THR A 488 -14.25 27.64 -10.95
CA THR A 488 -13.46 28.17 -12.07
C THR A 488 -12.03 28.47 -11.66
N ALA A 489 -11.81 29.06 -10.48
CA ALA A 489 -10.46 29.31 -9.97
C ALA A 489 -9.68 28.00 -9.71
N GLU A 490 -10.33 26.98 -9.14
CA GLU A 490 -9.71 25.67 -8.92
C GLU A 490 -9.41 24.94 -10.24
N ILE A 491 -10.28 25.08 -11.25
CA ILE A 491 -10.02 24.57 -12.60
C ILE A 491 -8.84 25.29 -13.24
N GLU A 492 -8.75 26.62 -13.13
CA GLU A 492 -7.62 27.40 -13.65
C GLU A 492 -6.30 27.02 -12.96
N GLU A 493 -6.30 26.84 -11.64
CA GLU A 493 -5.14 26.38 -10.87
C GLU A 493 -4.68 24.98 -11.33
N LYS A 494 -5.62 24.04 -11.47
CA LYS A 494 -5.32 22.70 -12.00
C LYS A 494 -4.85 22.73 -13.45
N GLN A 495 -5.36 23.64 -14.27
CA GLN A 495 -4.94 23.82 -15.65
C GLN A 495 -3.49 24.32 -15.73
N ILE A 496 -3.10 25.26 -14.87
CA ILE A 496 -1.71 25.76 -14.76
C ILE A 496 -0.78 24.63 -14.29
N ALA A 497 -1.20 23.84 -13.31
CA ALA A 497 -0.43 22.69 -12.84
C ALA A 497 -0.19 21.66 -13.97
N ILE A 498 -1.24 21.34 -14.74
CA ILE A 498 -1.13 20.43 -15.89
C ILE A 498 -0.18 20.99 -16.96
N GLN A 499 -0.26 22.29 -17.28
CA GLN A 499 0.66 22.92 -18.23
C GLN A 499 2.12 22.85 -17.75
N SER A 500 2.38 23.11 -16.46
CA SER A 500 3.73 22.98 -15.89
C SER A 500 4.28 21.55 -15.96
N GLN A 501 3.42 20.54 -15.75
CA GLN A 501 3.80 19.13 -15.88
C GLN A 501 4.07 18.74 -17.34
N GLN A 502 3.28 19.26 -18.29
CA GLN A 502 3.52 19.04 -19.72
C GLN A 502 4.85 19.65 -20.18
N GLU A 503 5.22 20.84 -19.69
CA GLU A 503 6.54 21.44 -19.97
C GLU A 503 7.68 20.60 -19.40
N LEU A 504 7.51 20.02 -18.20
CA LEU A 504 8.51 19.15 -17.60
C LEU A 504 8.68 17.84 -18.41
N ILE A 505 7.58 17.23 -18.84
CA ILE A 505 7.61 16.04 -19.71
C ILE A 505 8.31 16.35 -21.02
N ALA A 506 8.05 17.51 -21.63
CA ALA A 506 8.72 17.92 -22.87
C ALA A 506 10.23 18.09 -22.68
N LYS A 507 10.67 18.66 -21.55
CA LYS A 507 12.10 18.76 -21.20
C LYS A 507 12.74 17.39 -21.04
N LEU A 508 12.12 16.49 -20.27
CA LEU A 508 12.63 15.13 -20.07
C LEU A 508 12.69 14.32 -21.36
N GLN A 509 11.71 14.48 -22.26
CA GLN A 509 11.75 13.87 -23.58
C GLN A 509 12.91 14.40 -24.43
N ASN A 510 13.20 15.69 -24.34
CA ASN A 510 14.31 16.29 -25.06
C ASN A 510 15.66 15.79 -24.52
N ASP A 511 15.82 15.70 -23.20
CA ASP A 511 17.02 15.16 -22.56
C ASP A 511 17.22 13.68 -22.89
N LEU A 512 16.14 12.90 -22.93
CA LEU A 512 16.17 11.49 -23.34
C LEU A 512 16.57 11.34 -24.82
N ASN A 513 16.08 12.21 -25.69
CA ASN A 513 16.48 12.23 -27.10
C ASN A 513 17.95 12.61 -27.26
N LEU A 514 18.46 13.57 -26.47
CA LEU A 514 19.86 13.96 -26.47
C LEU A 514 20.76 12.81 -25.99
N ASN A 515 20.41 12.16 -24.87
CA ASN A 515 21.13 11.00 -24.37
C ASN A 515 21.15 9.84 -25.38
N ASN A 516 20.03 9.59 -26.06
CA ASN A 516 19.97 8.58 -27.11
C ASN A 516 20.89 8.92 -28.28
N LEU A 517 21.00 10.19 -28.66
CA LEU A 517 21.93 10.65 -29.68
C LEU A 517 23.39 10.39 -29.27
N GLU A 518 23.77 10.77 -28.04
CA GLU A 518 25.12 10.50 -27.51
C GLU A 518 25.43 9.00 -27.45
N LEU A 519 24.45 8.16 -27.10
CA LEU A 519 24.58 6.71 -27.09
C LEU A 519 24.80 6.15 -28.50
N THR A 520 24.12 6.71 -29.52
CA THR A 520 24.36 6.32 -30.91
C THR A 520 25.74 6.74 -31.40
N GLU A 521 26.24 7.91 -31.02
CA GLU A 521 27.61 8.34 -31.34
C GLU A 521 28.67 7.45 -30.66
N CYS A 522 28.46 7.07 -29.39
CA CYS A 522 29.34 6.12 -28.71
C CYS A 522 29.35 4.74 -29.39
N ARG A 523 28.19 4.26 -29.86
CA ARG A 523 28.12 3.00 -30.61
C ARG A 523 28.87 3.08 -31.93
N GLN A 524 28.72 4.17 -32.68
CA GLN A 524 29.46 4.37 -33.93
C GLN A 524 30.98 4.38 -33.70
N LYS A 525 31.44 5.09 -32.66
CA LYS A 525 32.87 5.09 -32.29
C LYS A 525 33.37 3.71 -31.87
N ALA A 526 32.56 2.93 -31.16
CA ALA A 526 32.89 1.55 -30.81
C ALA A 526 33.01 0.66 -32.06
N GLU A 527 32.09 0.78 -33.01
CA GLU A 527 32.15 0.06 -34.30
C GLU A 527 33.36 0.46 -35.14
N GLU A 528 33.72 1.74 -35.18
CA GLU A 528 34.94 2.22 -35.84
C GLU A 528 36.20 1.59 -35.23
N LEU A 529 36.29 1.50 -33.90
CA LEU A 529 37.42 0.86 -33.22
C LEU A 529 37.51 -0.64 -33.52
N VAL A 530 36.37 -1.34 -33.57
CA VAL A 530 36.32 -2.76 -33.95
C VAL A 530 36.82 -2.96 -35.39
N ASN A 531 36.42 -2.09 -36.31
CA ASN A 531 36.89 -2.14 -37.70
C ASN A 531 38.39 -1.86 -37.82
N ILE A 532 38.93 -0.91 -37.07
CA ILE A 532 40.38 -0.63 -37.03
C ILE A 532 41.16 -1.84 -36.48
N CYS A 533 40.64 -2.50 -35.45
CA CYS A 533 41.24 -3.72 -34.91
C CYS A 533 41.28 -4.85 -35.95
N ALA A 534 40.16 -5.12 -36.61
CA ALA A 534 40.09 -6.14 -37.67
C ALA A 534 41.04 -5.85 -38.84
N GLN A 535 41.18 -4.57 -39.21
CA GLN A 535 42.09 -4.15 -40.28
C GLN A 535 43.55 -4.35 -39.89
N LYS A 536 43.95 -4.02 -38.66
CA LYS A 536 45.30 -4.31 -38.16
C LYS A 536 45.61 -5.80 -38.10
N GLU A 537 44.63 -6.62 -37.75
CA GLU A 537 44.77 -8.08 -37.69
C GLU A 537 45.03 -8.67 -39.08
N SER A 538 44.32 -8.19 -40.11
CA SER A 538 44.56 -8.59 -41.51
C SER A 538 45.96 -8.22 -42.03
N LEU A 539 46.46 -7.03 -41.67
CA LEU A 539 47.81 -6.56 -42.04
C LEU A 539 48.92 -7.41 -41.39
N LEU A 540 48.73 -7.84 -40.15
CA LEU A 540 49.65 -8.73 -39.44
C LEU A 540 49.72 -10.13 -40.08
N VAL A 541 48.58 -10.65 -40.51
CA VAL A 541 48.49 -11.95 -41.22
C VAL A 541 49.18 -11.88 -42.59
N GLU A 542 49.07 -10.75 -43.31
CA GLU A 542 49.72 -10.55 -44.60
C GLU A 542 51.24 -10.39 -44.48
N GLN A 543 51.73 -9.68 -43.46
CA GLN A 543 53.16 -9.55 -43.18
C GLN A 543 53.83 -10.88 -42.81
N LEU A 544 53.14 -11.75 -42.08
CA LEU A 544 53.62 -13.09 -41.75
C LEU A 544 53.77 -13.99 -42.98
N LYS A 545 52.90 -13.83 -43.98
CA LYS A 545 52.93 -14.61 -45.22
C LYS A 545 54.09 -14.23 -46.14
N ASN A 546 54.56 -12.99 -46.07
CA ASN A 546 55.69 -12.50 -46.88
C ASN A 546 57.07 -12.90 -46.33
N VAL A 547 57.19 -13.16 -45.03
CA VAL A 547 58.44 -13.63 -44.40
C VAL A 547 58.75 -15.09 -44.75
N GLN A 548 57.73 -15.89 -45.09
CA GLN A 548 57.87 -17.30 -45.40
C GLN A 548 58.45 -17.61 -46.80
N ASN A 549 58.52 -16.61 -47.69
CA ASN A 549 58.92 -16.80 -49.09
C ASN A 549 60.41 -16.51 -49.40
N VAL A 550 61.25 -16.17 -48.42
CA VAL A 550 62.65 -15.74 -48.66
C VAL A 550 63.71 -16.82 -48.34
N GLN A 551 63.30 -18.04 -47.98
CA GLN A 551 64.22 -19.15 -47.76
C GLN A 551 64.41 -19.98 -49.04
N ASN A 552 65.31 -19.56 -49.94
CA ASN A 552 65.98 -20.44 -50.93
C ASN A 552 67.11 -19.68 -51.67
N ALA A 553 68.34 -19.68 -51.13
CA ALA A 553 69.61 -19.70 -51.87
C ALA A 553 70.84 -19.56 -50.93
N THR A 554 71.49 -20.70 -50.67
CA THR A 554 72.92 -21.01 -50.41
C THR A 554 73.90 -20.07 -49.66
N PRO A 555 74.92 -20.66 -49.02
CA PRO A 555 75.31 -20.32 -47.65
C PRO A 555 76.59 -19.48 -47.61
N ASP A 556 76.78 -18.70 -46.55
CA ASP A 556 78.11 -18.64 -45.95
C ASP A 556 78.11 -17.92 -44.60
N ARG A 557 78.52 -18.64 -43.54
CA ARG A 557 78.77 -18.21 -42.14
C ARG A 557 77.71 -17.40 -41.39
N LYS A 558 77.09 -16.40 -42.00
CA LYS A 558 75.98 -15.61 -41.46
C LYS A 558 74.76 -16.48 -41.17
N LEU A 559 74.46 -17.47 -42.02
CA LEU A 559 73.34 -18.39 -41.81
C LEU A 559 73.53 -19.30 -40.58
N ARG A 560 74.76 -19.73 -40.27
CA ARG A 560 75.03 -20.47 -39.02
C ARG A 560 74.95 -19.59 -37.78
N LYS A 561 75.39 -18.33 -37.86
CA LYS A 561 75.15 -17.34 -36.78
C LYS A 561 73.67 -17.03 -36.64
N LEU A 562 72.93 -16.94 -37.74
CA LEU A 562 71.49 -16.70 -37.73
C LEU A 562 70.72 -17.92 -37.22
N GLU A 563 71.12 -19.14 -37.57
CA GLU A 563 70.58 -20.38 -36.99
C GLU A 563 70.92 -20.50 -35.51
N GLY A 564 72.12 -20.10 -35.09
CA GLY A 564 72.50 -20.02 -33.67
C GLY A 564 71.66 -19.00 -32.90
N LEU A 565 71.49 -17.80 -33.45
CA LEU A 565 70.62 -16.75 -32.91
C LEU A 565 69.15 -17.17 -32.93
N TYR A 566 68.68 -17.83 -33.98
CA TYR A 566 67.32 -18.32 -34.09
C TYR A 566 67.07 -19.47 -33.12
N LYS A 567 68.06 -20.34 -32.91
CA LYS A 567 68.02 -21.39 -31.90
C LYS A 567 68.00 -20.82 -30.50
N GLN A 568 68.84 -19.83 -30.19
CA GLN A 568 68.81 -19.10 -28.92
C GLN A 568 67.49 -18.35 -28.71
N LEU A 569 66.97 -17.70 -29.74
CA LEU A 569 65.70 -16.99 -29.67
C LEU A 569 64.55 -17.98 -29.46
N LYS A 570 64.60 -19.15 -30.12
CA LYS A 570 63.63 -20.22 -29.95
C LYS A 570 63.73 -20.83 -28.55
N GLU A 571 64.93 -21.07 -28.04
CA GLU A 571 65.18 -21.52 -26.66
C GLU A 571 64.65 -20.51 -25.65
N GLN A 572 64.91 -19.21 -25.85
CA GLN A 572 64.34 -18.14 -25.02
C GLN A 572 62.82 -18.05 -25.14
N PHE A 573 62.25 -18.31 -26.31
CA PHE A 573 60.80 -18.31 -26.49
C PHE A 573 60.16 -19.50 -25.81
N THR A 574 60.77 -20.69 -25.90
CA THR A 574 60.30 -21.88 -25.18
C THR A 574 60.43 -21.70 -23.68
N GLU A 575 61.56 -21.18 -23.20
CA GLU A 575 61.81 -20.93 -21.78
C GLU A 575 60.87 -19.86 -21.22
N LYS A 576 60.62 -18.77 -21.98
CA LYS A 576 59.62 -17.77 -21.61
C LYS A 576 58.19 -18.27 -21.71
N SER A 577 57.88 -19.14 -22.68
CA SER A 577 56.55 -19.74 -22.80
C SER A 577 56.28 -20.70 -21.66
N GLU A 578 57.25 -21.54 -21.29
CA GLU A 578 57.19 -22.42 -20.14
C GLU A 578 57.06 -21.61 -18.84
N LEU A 579 57.84 -20.53 -18.70
CA LEU A 579 57.70 -19.61 -17.56
C LEU A 579 56.30 -18.97 -17.52
N LEU A 580 55.75 -18.56 -18.67
CA LEU A 580 54.41 -17.97 -18.76
C LEU A 580 53.33 -18.99 -18.40
N ASP A 581 53.50 -20.24 -18.80
CA ASP A 581 52.58 -21.33 -18.47
C ASP A 581 52.67 -21.70 -16.99
N THR A 582 53.86 -21.74 -16.39
CA THR A 582 54.00 -21.90 -14.93
C THR A 582 53.41 -20.70 -14.18
N THR A 583 53.66 -19.47 -14.66
CA THR A 583 53.08 -18.27 -14.03
C THR A 583 51.56 -18.28 -14.14
N ARG A 584 51.01 -18.72 -15.27
CA ARG A 584 49.55 -18.90 -15.44
C ARG A 584 49.00 -19.96 -14.49
N GLN A 585 49.66 -21.11 -14.37
CA GLN A 585 49.25 -22.15 -13.43
C GLN A 585 49.28 -21.65 -11.98
N GLU A 586 50.31 -20.91 -11.58
CA GLU A 586 50.40 -20.28 -10.25
C GLU A 586 49.32 -19.22 -10.05
N LEU A 587 49.02 -18.41 -11.06
CA LEU A 587 47.95 -17.41 -11.00
C LEU A 587 46.57 -18.07 -10.90
N PHE A 588 46.34 -19.17 -11.61
CA PHE A 588 45.13 -19.99 -11.47
C PHE A 588 45.02 -20.61 -10.09
N ALA A 589 46.09 -21.22 -9.56
CA ALA A 589 46.10 -21.81 -8.22
C ALA A 589 45.87 -20.74 -7.12
N SER A 590 46.47 -19.56 -7.28
CA SER A 590 46.28 -18.42 -6.38
C SER A 590 44.84 -17.90 -6.43
N ASN A 591 44.26 -17.76 -7.62
CA ASN A 591 42.86 -17.35 -7.80
C ASN A 591 41.88 -18.37 -7.25
N GLU A 592 42.14 -19.67 -7.43
CA GLU A 592 41.32 -20.74 -6.86
C GLU A 592 41.41 -20.76 -5.33
N SER A 593 42.61 -20.58 -4.78
CA SER A 593 42.80 -20.43 -3.33
C SER A 593 42.07 -19.21 -2.78
N LEU A 594 42.11 -18.08 -3.49
CA LEU A 594 41.41 -16.85 -3.09
C LEU A 594 39.89 -17.03 -3.13
N ALA A 595 39.38 -17.70 -4.17
CA ALA A 595 37.96 -18.04 -4.28
C ALA A 595 37.49 -18.97 -3.14
N ASN A 596 38.31 -19.95 -2.77
CA ASN A 596 38.00 -20.84 -1.63
C ASN A 596 37.98 -20.08 -0.29
N VAL A 597 38.93 -19.17 -0.06
CA VAL A 597 38.95 -18.33 1.15
C VAL A 597 37.74 -17.38 1.21
N GLN A 598 37.36 -16.79 0.08
CA GLN A 598 36.14 -15.97 0.01
C GLN A 598 34.88 -16.79 0.33
N ARG A 599 34.83 -18.04 -0.13
CA ARG A 599 33.72 -18.95 0.16
C ARG A 599 33.65 -19.32 1.64
N GLU A 600 34.78 -19.68 2.26
CA GLU A 600 34.84 -19.98 3.70
C GLU A 600 34.48 -18.76 4.55
N ASN A 601 34.90 -17.55 4.15
CA ASN A 601 34.52 -16.34 4.86
C ASN A 601 33.02 -16.04 4.72
N ALA A 602 32.43 -16.24 3.54
CA ALA A 602 31.00 -16.10 3.34
C ALA A 602 30.20 -17.11 4.18
N GLU A 603 30.67 -18.35 4.30
CA GLU A 603 30.05 -19.37 5.17
C GLU A 603 30.15 -18.98 6.67
N LYS A 604 31.31 -18.51 7.14
CA LYS A 604 31.48 -18.04 8.52
C LYS A 604 30.63 -16.81 8.86
N GLU A 605 30.47 -15.90 7.90
CA GLU A 605 29.59 -14.74 8.08
C GLU A 605 28.11 -15.11 8.08
N PHE A 606 27.73 -16.12 7.30
CA PHE A 606 26.37 -16.63 7.31
C PHE A 606 26.03 -17.23 8.68
N ASP A 607 26.94 -18.04 9.24
CA ASP A 607 26.78 -18.65 10.56
C ASP A 607 26.75 -17.59 11.69
N SER A 608 27.55 -16.52 11.61
CA SER A 608 27.54 -15.45 12.62
C SER A 608 26.23 -14.63 12.59
N LYS A 609 25.74 -14.28 11.39
CA LYS A 609 24.48 -13.55 11.21
C LYS A 609 23.27 -14.37 11.69
N GLN A 610 23.28 -15.68 11.46
CA GLN A 610 22.22 -16.56 11.95
C GLN A 610 22.17 -16.57 13.48
N SER A 611 23.32 -16.52 14.15
CA SER A 611 23.40 -16.40 15.62
C SER A 611 22.87 -15.06 16.14
N GLU A 612 23.16 -13.95 15.47
CA GLU A 612 22.67 -12.62 15.87
C GLU A 612 21.16 -12.47 15.65
N TYR A 613 20.64 -13.01 14.55
CA TYR A 613 19.21 -13.02 14.26
C TYR A 613 18.42 -13.85 15.29
N LEU A 614 18.95 -15.03 15.67
CA LEU A 614 18.35 -15.85 16.73
C LEU A 614 18.37 -15.13 18.09
N ALA A 615 19.46 -14.44 18.42
CA ALA A 615 19.53 -13.64 19.65
C ALA A 615 18.54 -12.46 19.65
N SER A 616 18.30 -11.84 18.50
CA SER A 616 17.30 -10.77 18.35
C SER A 616 15.87 -11.29 18.55
N ILE A 617 15.54 -12.45 17.98
CA ILE A 617 14.24 -13.10 18.18
C ILE A 617 14.04 -13.50 19.65
N GLU A 618 15.07 -14.06 20.30
CA GLU A 618 15.00 -14.44 21.71
C GLU A 618 14.76 -13.21 22.60
N LYS A 619 15.38 -12.07 22.28
CA LYS A 619 15.14 -10.79 22.96
C LYS A 619 13.71 -10.28 22.76
N GLN A 620 13.15 -10.38 21.55
CA GLN A 620 11.76 -9.99 21.28
C GLN A 620 10.75 -10.93 21.97
N LEU A 621 11.04 -12.23 22.01
CA LEU A 621 10.24 -13.20 22.77
C LEU A 621 10.27 -12.88 24.27
N GLN A 622 11.43 -12.47 24.79
CA GLN A 622 11.54 -12.07 26.19
C GLN A 622 10.77 -10.79 26.49
N GLN A 623 10.85 -9.77 25.62
CA GLN A 623 10.07 -8.53 25.76
C GLN A 623 8.56 -8.76 25.72
N THR A 624 8.08 -9.53 24.75
CA THR A 624 6.64 -9.85 24.63
C THR A 624 6.16 -10.68 25.82
N ASN A 625 7.00 -11.57 26.35
CA ASN A 625 6.68 -12.32 27.56
C ASN A 625 6.62 -11.42 28.81
N ASP A 626 7.54 -10.45 28.95
CA ASP A 626 7.52 -9.48 30.05
C ASP A 626 6.29 -8.56 29.98
N GLU A 627 5.89 -8.15 28.77
CA GLU A 627 4.65 -7.41 28.54
C GLU A 627 3.42 -8.23 28.93
N LEU A 628 3.36 -9.50 28.54
CA LEU A 628 2.27 -10.42 28.90
C LEU A 628 2.15 -10.54 30.43
N ILE A 629 3.28 -10.75 31.13
CA ILE A 629 3.31 -10.80 32.60
C ILE A 629 2.80 -9.48 33.21
N SER A 630 3.17 -8.33 32.63
CA SER A 630 2.70 -7.03 33.12
C SER A 630 1.20 -6.82 32.94
N VAL A 631 0.63 -7.34 31.86
CA VAL A 631 -0.82 -7.30 31.57
C VAL A 631 -1.56 -8.22 32.51
N GLU A 632 -1.09 -9.46 32.69
CA GLU A 632 -1.68 -10.40 33.65
C GLU A 632 -1.70 -9.82 35.06
N LYS A 633 -0.62 -9.17 35.49
CA LYS A 633 -0.57 -8.50 36.79
C LYS A 633 -1.62 -7.39 36.91
N ARG A 634 -1.77 -6.53 35.89
CA ARG A 634 -2.82 -5.49 35.88
C ARG A 634 -4.23 -6.08 35.95
N HIS A 635 -4.46 -7.18 35.23
CA HIS A 635 -5.76 -7.87 35.25
C HIS A 635 -6.06 -8.48 36.63
N ILE A 636 -5.05 -9.05 37.30
CA ILE A 636 -5.21 -9.57 38.67
C ILE A 636 -5.54 -8.43 39.63
N GLU A 637 -4.83 -7.30 39.54
CA GLU A 637 -5.09 -6.12 40.36
C GLU A 637 -6.51 -5.57 40.14
N GLU A 638 -6.98 -5.55 38.88
CA GLU A 638 -8.35 -5.16 38.55
C GLU A 638 -9.39 -6.14 39.11
N ILE A 639 -9.15 -7.45 38.98
CA ILE A 639 -10.02 -8.49 39.56
C ILE A 639 -10.11 -8.33 41.08
N ASP A 640 -8.98 -8.10 41.77
CA ASP A 640 -8.96 -7.88 43.22
C ASP A 640 -9.71 -6.61 43.62
N ALA A 641 -9.56 -5.53 42.84
CA ALA A 641 -10.32 -4.29 43.04
C ALA A 641 -11.83 -4.53 42.88
N LEU A 642 -12.25 -5.26 41.84
CA LEU A 642 -13.65 -5.63 41.59
C LEU A 642 -14.20 -6.54 42.70
N GLN A 643 -13.45 -7.54 43.15
CA GLN A 643 -13.85 -8.40 44.26
C GLN A 643 -14.01 -7.63 45.57
N THR A 644 -13.15 -6.64 45.81
CA THR A 644 -13.26 -5.75 46.97
C THR A 644 -14.52 -4.89 46.87
N LEU A 645 -14.84 -4.39 45.67
CA LEU A 645 -16.05 -3.62 45.42
C LEU A 645 -17.31 -4.47 45.61
N ILE A 646 -17.30 -5.71 45.15
CA ILE A 646 -18.40 -6.69 45.38
C ILE A 646 -18.58 -6.98 46.87
N LYS A 647 -17.49 -7.20 47.63
CA LYS A 647 -17.54 -7.40 49.08
C LYS A 647 -18.13 -6.19 49.81
N ASN A 648 -17.81 -4.98 49.35
CA ASN A 648 -18.35 -3.75 49.93
C ASN A 648 -19.83 -3.52 49.57
N LEU A 649 -20.28 -3.99 48.41
CA LEU A 649 -21.66 -3.90 47.95
C LEU A 649 -22.57 -5.04 48.46
N THR A 650 -21.99 -6.09 49.04
CA THR A 650 -22.75 -7.19 49.66
C THR A 650 -22.78 -6.97 51.17
N PRO A 651 -23.86 -6.38 51.73
CA PRO A 651 -23.95 -6.19 53.18
C PRO A 651 -23.96 -7.54 53.88
N VAL A 652 -22.88 -7.81 54.61
CA VAL A 652 -22.83 -8.84 55.65
C VAL A 652 -23.65 -8.31 56.82
N ASP A 653 -24.93 -8.72 56.91
CA ASP A 653 -25.46 -9.31 58.14
C ASP A 653 -26.94 -9.78 58.08
N MET A 654 -27.14 -10.96 58.68
CA MET A 654 -28.36 -11.54 59.27
C MET A 654 -29.35 -12.26 58.32
N THR A 655 -29.67 -13.54 58.54
CA THR A 655 -30.14 -14.11 59.82
C THR A 655 -29.80 -15.60 60.01
N ALA A 656 -29.57 -15.96 61.26
CA ALA A 656 -29.51 -17.31 61.79
C ALA A 656 -30.91 -17.95 61.86
N ALA A 657 -31.00 -19.27 61.62
CA ALA A 657 -32.03 -20.13 62.22
C ALA A 657 -31.61 -21.62 62.15
N ASP A 658 -31.79 -22.29 63.28
CA ASP A 658 -31.54 -23.69 63.59
C ASP A 658 -32.08 -24.71 62.57
N SER A 659 -31.34 -25.81 62.34
CA SER A 659 -31.93 -27.17 62.37
C SER A 659 -30.88 -28.29 62.36
N ALA A 660 -31.06 -29.16 63.36
CA ALA A 660 -30.52 -30.47 63.70
C ALA A 660 -29.83 -31.38 62.64
N PRO A 661 -28.99 -32.34 63.10
CA PRO A 661 -28.26 -33.28 62.25
C PRO A 661 -29.13 -34.46 61.83
N SER A 662 -29.26 -34.72 60.52
CA SER A 662 -29.85 -35.94 60.00
C SER A 662 -28.92 -36.64 59.00
N GLN A 663 -28.75 -37.92 59.25
CA GLN A 663 -27.99 -38.91 58.51
C GLN A 663 -28.47 -39.12 57.07
N ARG A 664 -27.63 -39.84 56.28
CA ARG A 664 -27.85 -40.42 54.93
C ARG A 664 -27.84 -39.40 53.79
N SER A 665 -27.23 -39.63 52.63
CA SER A 665 -26.69 -40.84 52.00
C SER A 665 -25.84 -40.43 50.79
N LYS A 666 -24.85 -41.26 50.42
CA LYS A 666 -24.18 -41.27 49.10
C LYS A 666 -25.19 -41.02 47.96
N PRO A 667 -24.77 -40.33 46.89
CA PRO A 667 -24.47 -41.11 45.69
C PRO A 667 -23.22 -40.67 44.93
N THR A 668 -22.61 -41.68 44.35
CA THR A 668 -21.61 -41.71 43.29
C THR A 668 -22.12 -41.11 41.97
N ALA A 669 -21.36 -40.21 41.34
CA ALA A 669 -21.23 -40.07 39.87
C ALA A 669 -20.20 -38.96 39.57
N LYS A 670 -18.95 -39.29 39.24
CA LYS A 670 -18.42 -39.30 37.85
C LYS A 670 -18.87 -38.08 37.02
N GLY A 671 -18.09 -37.00 37.10
CA GLY A 671 -18.06 -35.92 36.11
C GLY A 671 -16.61 -35.56 35.84
N ARG A 672 -16.15 -35.80 34.62
CA ARG A 672 -14.76 -35.70 34.14
C ARG A 672 -14.21 -34.27 34.34
N SER A 673 -13.10 -34.15 35.07
CA SER A 673 -12.21 -33.00 34.97
C SER A 673 -11.43 -33.05 33.65
N PRO A 674 -11.19 -31.91 32.98
CA PRO A 674 -10.28 -31.86 31.84
C PRO A 674 -8.86 -32.14 32.30
N LYS A 675 -8.19 -33.05 31.58
CA LYS A 675 -6.80 -33.43 31.78
C LYS A 675 -5.90 -32.20 31.75
N GLN A 676 -5.20 -31.92 32.85
CA GLN A 676 -3.95 -31.19 32.83
C GLN A 676 -2.94 -31.99 32.00
N THR A 677 -2.69 -31.54 30.78
CA THR A 677 -1.55 -31.99 29.99
C THR A 677 -0.29 -31.42 30.61
N LYS A 678 0.46 -32.29 31.29
CA LYS A 678 1.88 -32.07 31.59
C LYS A 678 2.62 -31.92 30.26
N THR A 679 2.93 -30.69 29.87
CA THR A 679 3.98 -30.43 28.89
C THR A 679 5.32 -30.59 29.58
N THR A 680 6.06 -31.56 29.08
CA THR A 680 7.38 -31.99 29.53
C THR A 680 8.43 -30.92 29.31
N ASN A 681 9.23 -30.69 30.36
CA ASN A 681 10.51 -29.99 30.36
C ASN A 681 11.44 -30.50 29.24
N TRP A 682 11.44 -29.83 28.09
CA TRP A 682 12.41 -30.03 27.01
C TRP A 682 13.55 -28.99 27.05
N ALA A 683 13.40 -27.93 27.85
CA ALA A 683 14.37 -26.82 27.91
C ALA A 683 15.66 -27.11 28.69
N ASN A 684 15.72 -28.14 29.54
CA ASN A 684 16.90 -28.46 30.34
C ASN A 684 17.86 -29.49 29.71
N ALA A 685 17.60 -29.96 28.49
CA ALA A 685 18.43 -30.99 27.83
C ALA A 685 19.47 -30.43 26.85
N ILE A 686 19.45 -29.13 26.53
CA ILE A 686 20.34 -28.52 25.52
C ILE A 686 21.52 -27.76 26.17
N LEU A 687 21.42 -27.37 27.45
CA LEU A 687 22.46 -26.61 28.17
C LEU A 687 23.59 -27.47 28.79
N SER A 688 23.77 -28.73 28.39
CA SER A 688 24.84 -29.60 28.94
C SER A 688 25.71 -30.28 27.89
N ARG A 689 25.82 -29.73 26.68
CA ARG A 689 26.64 -30.34 25.61
C ARG A 689 27.72 -29.46 24.96
N CYS A 690 28.10 -28.35 25.58
CA CYS A 690 29.32 -27.62 25.25
C CYS A 690 30.30 -27.72 26.42
N ALA A 691 30.87 -28.91 26.59
CA ALA A 691 32.12 -29.08 27.34
C ALA A 691 33.25 -29.23 26.30
N GLU A 692 34.33 -28.51 26.54
CA GLU A 692 35.57 -28.38 25.77
C GLU A 692 36.11 -29.70 25.17
N PRO A 693 36.96 -29.63 24.13
CA PRO A 693 38.36 -29.88 24.45
C PRO A 693 39.41 -29.07 23.68
N ASN A 694 40.47 -28.74 24.42
CA ASN A 694 41.90 -28.77 24.07
C ASN A 694 42.44 -27.95 22.88
N ASP A 695 43.20 -26.91 23.27
CA ASP A 695 44.64 -26.76 22.99
C ASP A 695 45.26 -27.70 21.94
N GLN A 696 45.71 -27.12 20.82
CA GLN A 696 46.98 -27.48 20.19
C GLN A 696 47.51 -26.36 19.29
N LYS A 697 48.63 -25.77 19.72
CA LYS A 697 49.54 -24.92 18.93
C LYS A 697 50.02 -25.65 17.67
N PRO A 698 50.30 -24.93 16.56
CA PRO A 698 51.35 -25.33 15.64
C PRO A 698 52.60 -24.46 15.83
N THR A 699 53.70 -25.19 15.93
CA THR A 699 55.09 -24.76 15.95
C THR A 699 55.52 -24.09 14.64
N LYS A 700 56.41 -23.10 14.79
CA LYS A 700 57.29 -22.57 13.75
C LYS A 700 58.03 -23.68 13.01
N LYS A 701 58.10 -23.57 11.69
CA LYS A 701 59.32 -23.76 10.90
C LYS A 701 59.32 -22.75 9.76
#